data_AF-A0A024FI43-F1
#
_entry.id   AF-A0A024FI43-F1
#
_cell.length_a   1.000
_cell.length_b   1.000
_cell.length_c   1.000
_cell.angle_alpha   90.00
_cell.angle_beta   90.00
_cell.angle_gamma   90.00
#
_symmetry.space_group_name_H-M   'P 1'
#
loop_
_entity.id
_entity.type
_entity.pdbx_description
1 polymer ?
#
loop_
_entity_poly.entity_id
_entity_poly.type
_entity_poly.pdbx_seq_one_letter_code
_entity_poly.pdbx_strand_id
1 'polypeptide(L)'
;MKKVLKSSLKVVGIIILLVVILGLGGWWFINSAFLSFETDYAENIDIKELTIDGYTFFDRNGNGKIDIYEDDRKTTDERVENLLNQMTLEEKIHILKGSGMGSAMGMGKTAVPGAVGTIVPTLRLGLPTIYLSDGPAGLRIAPDRDGENRTYYCTAFPIGTLLSSTWNTNLVTEVGTAMGNEAKEYGIDVILGPGANIHRHPLCGRNFEYYSEDPVLTGYIGAAMVNGIESEGIGTSVKHFVANNQETDRNSNDAIVSDRAMREIYLKGFEIIAKKSQPWTIMSSYNKVNGIYVPERKDLLTDILRDDWKYQGLVMTDWFGGNNAPTMIKAGNDLLEPGTNKQWKALKKAAANGTLTEEEINTSARRILRLILQSKKMQNYQYSNNPELDVHAKIARTSAAEGMVLLKNEQTLPIQKNKNVALMGVTSFEFIAGGTGSGDVNEAYTISLEEGLKNAGFEINEKAKKAFEIHKASNEKEFIKPEGYSALTTQYFPPRMNYANDELKEIVSSSDIGIITIGRNSGEGGDRVEKDDFLLSKIEQNMIAKVCKAFHAKGKKVVVVMNIGGVIETDSWKEHPDAILLAWQGGQEGGNSVADILSGKTNPSGKLPMTFPINLNDHASNANFPLEGGKLDVINLIFGSRDEKPENEKIKNKDYTNYEEGIYVGYRHFDKENIDVSYPFGFGLSYSTFDLSNLNLTLQNDIIEVTVSVTNSGSIAGKEVLQVYTSKTDTKIDRPLKELRTFTKTKSLNPEEAATISFKIPVSELSYWSEEASQWRLEKGLYSIQVGTSSRDIALSMDVEIN
;
A
#
# COMPACT_ATOMS: atom_id res chain seq x y z
N MET A 1 -63.64 8.49 -20.47
CA MET A 1 -62.24 8.15 -20.83
C MET A 1 -61.32 9.36 -21.11
N LYS A 2 -61.66 10.32 -21.98
CA LYS A 2 -60.75 11.45 -22.33
C LYS A 2 -60.33 12.38 -21.17
N LYS A 3 -61.20 12.59 -20.17
CA LYS A 3 -60.92 13.51 -19.03
C LYS A 3 -59.93 12.92 -18.02
N VAL A 4 -60.03 11.61 -17.76
CA VAL A 4 -59.12 10.87 -16.86
C VAL A 4 -57.73 10.78 -17.48
N LEU A 5 -57.62 10.41 -18.77
CA LEU A 5 -56.34 10.35 -19.49
C LEU A 5 -55.61 11.71 -19.51
N LYS A 6 -56.35 12.82 -19.67
CA LYS A 6 -55.79 14.18 -19.66
C LYS A 6 -55.32 14.62 -18.26
N SER A 7 -56.01 14.20 -17.20
CA SER A 7 -55.54 14.40 -15.82
C SER A 7 -54.31 13.54 -15.50
N SER A 8 -54.30 12.26 -15.89
CA SER A 8 -53.16 11.37 -15.68
C SER A 8 -51.91 11.85 -16.41
N LEU A 9 -52.03 12.31 -17.67
CA LEU A 9 -50.90 12.89 -18.42
C LEU A 9 -50.38 14.20 -17.79
N LYS A 10 -51.25 15.02 -17.19
CA LYS A 10 -50.83 16.21 -16.44
C LYS A 10 -50.09 15.85 -15.15
N VAL A 11 -50.57 14.86 -14.41
CA VAL A 11 -49.90 14.37 -13.20
C VAL A 11 -48.53 13.77 -13.54
N VAL A 12 -48.46 12.93 -14.57
CA VAL A 12 -47.18 12.39 -15.08
C VAL A 12 -46.25 13.51 -15.56
N GLY A 13 -46.77 14.50 -16.28
CA GLY A 13 -45.98 15.67 -16.72
C GLY A 13 -45.45 16.51 -15.56
N ILE A 14 -46.24 16.70 -14.50
CA ILE A 14 -45.81 17.40 -13.27
C ILE A 14 -44.76 16.58 -12.52
N ILE A 15 -44.92 15.25 -12.42
CA ILE A 15 -43.93 14.38 -11.79
C ILE A 15 -42.61 14.42 -12.57
N ILE A 16 -42.64 14.29 -13.90
CA ILE A 16 -41.45 14.40 -14.75
C ILE A 16 -40.79 15.78 -14.57
N LEU A 17 -41.58 16.86 -14.57
CA LEU A 17 -41.06 18.21 -14.34
C LEU A 17 -40.40 18.35 -12.96
N LEU A 18 -41.01 17.79 -11.90
CA LEU A 18 -40.42 17.79 -10.55
C LEU A 18 -39.13 16.96 -10.50
N VAL A 19 -39.08 15.80 -11.16
CA VAL A 19 -37.85 14.99 -11.26
C VAL A 19 -36.75 15.76 -11.99
N VAL A 20 -37.08 16.46 -13.09
CA VAL A 20 -36.11 17.28 -13.83
C VAL A 20 -35.67 18.48 -13.00
N ILE A 21 -36.57 19.17 -12.29
CA ILE A 21 -36.22 20.30 -11.42
C ILE A 21 -35.36 19.83 -10.24
N LEU A 22 -35.69 18.70 -9.62
CA LEU A 22 -34.89 18.11 -8.54
C LEU A 22 -33.52 17.63 -9.06
N GLY A 23 -33.47 17.05 -10.26
CA GLY A 23 -32.23 16.67 -10.93
C GLY A 23 -31.34 17.86 -11.26
N LEU A 24 -31.91 18.94 -11.82
CA LEU A 24 -31.20 20.19 -12.11
C LEU A 24 -30.76 20.92 -10.85
N GLY A 25 -31.62 20.97 -9.82
CA GLY A 25 -31.29 21.56 -8.53
C GLY A 25 -30.20 20.77 -7.79
N GLY A 26 -30.28 19.44 -7.82
CA GLY A 26 -29.25 18.54 -7.30
C GLY A 26 -27.93 18.68 -8.05
N TRP A 27 -27.96 18.71 -9.38
CA TRP A 27 -26.77 18.99 -10.20
C TRP A 27 -26.17 20.36 -9.88
N TRP A 28 -26.97 21.41 -9.78
CA TRP A 28 -26.49 22.75 -9.47
C TRP A 28 -25.88 22.84 -8.06
N PHE A 29 -26.48 22.16 -7.08
CA PHE A 29 -25.90 22.03 -5.74
C PHE A 29 -24.56 21.30 -5.78
N ILE A 30 -24.50 20.10 -6.40
CA ILE A 30 -23.26 19.33 -6.52
C ILE A 30 -22.17 20.17 -7.22
N ASN A 31 -22.55 20.81 -8.33
CA ASN A 31 -21.64 21.63 -9.10
C ASN A 31 -21.09 22.81 -8.28
N SER A 32 -21.95 23.57 -7.60
CA SER A 32 -21.53 24.75 -6.80
C SER A 32 -20.91 24.42 -5.43
N ALA A 33 -21.13 23.23 -4.89
CA ALA A 33 -20.57 22.81 -3.60
C ALA A 33 -19.24 22.07 -3.76
N PHE A 34 -19.06 21.33 -4.87
CA PHE A 34 -17.98 20.35 -5.02
C PHE A 34 -17.19 20.43 -6.34
N LEU A 35 -17.73 20.95 -7.44
CA LEU A 35 -17.06 20.86 -8.76
C LEU A 35 -16.57 22.20 -9.34
N SER A 36 -17.33 23.29 -9.19
CA SER A 36 -17.08 24.55 -9.90
C SER A 36 -17.22 25.77 -8.98
N PHE A 37 -16.71 25.67 -7.75
CA PHE A 37 -16.78 26.78 -6.78
C PHE A 37 -15.58 27.74 -6.85
N GLU A 38 -14.62 27.50 -7.77
CA GLU A 38 -13.36 28.26 -7.91
C GLU A 38 -13.08 28.74 -9.35
N THR A 39 -14.11 29.15 -10.11
CA THR A 39 -13.98 29.52 -11.53
C THR A 39 -13.02 30.69 -11.81
N ASP A 40 -12.63 31.45 -10.79
CA ASP A 40 -11.77 32.63 -10.89
C ASP A 40 -10.26 32.31 -10.71
N TYR A 41 -9.90 31.05 -10.43
CA TYR A 41 -8.52 30.60 -10.22
C TYR A 41 -7.89 29.97 -11.48
N ALA A 42 -7.91 30.69 -12.60
CA ALA A 42 -7.21 30.26 -13.81
C ALA A 42 -5.70 30.55 -13.69
N GLU A 43 -4.86 29.52 -13.80
CA GLU A 43 -3.40 29.67 -13.71
C GLU A 43 -2.86 30.60 -14.80
N ASN A 44 -2.02 31.56 -14.39
CA ASN A 44 -1.18 32.30 -15.32
C ASN A 44 0.14 31.53 -15.48
N ILE A 45 0.35 30.97 -16.67
CA ILE A 45 1.52 30.16 -17.02
C ILE A 45 2.63 30.96 -17.70
N ASP A 46 2.40 32.25 -18.02
CA ASP A 46 3.38 33.11 -18.67
C ASP A 46 4.26 33.82 -17.63
N ILE A 47 5.22 33.07 -17.07
CA ILE A 47 6.19 33.57 -16.08
C ILE A 47 7.44 34.02 -16.83
N LYS A 48 7.83 35.29 -16.63
CA LYS A 48 9.00 35.86 -17.28
C LYS A 48 10.28 35.46 -16.56
N GLU A 49 11.27 35.04 -17.33
CA GLU A 49 12.64 34.89 -16.86
C GLU A 49 13.35 36.25 -16.96
N LEU A 50 13.96 36.70 -15.87
CA LEU A 50 14.69 37.97 -15.78
C LEU A 50 16.11 37.72 -15.31
N THR A 51 17.05 38.55 -15.78
CA THR A 51 18.43 38.58 -15.29
C THR A 51 18.72 39.94 -14.66
N ILE A 52 18.99 39.94 -13.36
CA ILE A 52 19.36 41.14 -12.59
C ILE A 52 20.73 40.86 -11.93
N ASP A 53 21.68 41.77 -12.12
CA ASP A 53 23.04 41.68 -11.57
C ASP A 53 23.74 40.33 -11.84
N GLY A 54 23.49 39.75 -13.02
CA GLY A 54 24.09 38.49 -13.46
C GLY A 54 23.46 37.22 -12.89
N TYR A 55 22.36 37.33 -12.15
CA TYR A 55 21.58 36.20 -11.65
C TYR A 55 20.23 36.12 -12.37
N THR A 56 19.87 34.92 -12.82
CA THR A 56 18.64 34.67 -13.57
C THR A 56 17.60 34.00 -12.67
N PHE A 57 16.37 34.50 -12.70
CA PHE A 57 15.25 34.01 -11.89
C PHE A 57 13.92 34.13 -12.64
N PHE A 58 12.91 33.45 -12.15
CA PHE A 58 11.53 33.56 -12.62
C PHE A 58 10.78 34.62 -11.81
N ASP A 59 10.36 35.71 -12.46
CA ASP A 59 9.52 36.78 -11.89
C ASP A 59 8.07 36.28 -11.78
N ARG A 60 7.81 35.56 -10.70
CA ARG A 60 6.58 34.80 -10.46
C ARG A 60 5.39 35.73 -10.16
N ASN A 61 5.63 36.88 -9.53
CA ASN A 61 4.59 37.87 -9.25
C ASN A 61 4.55 39.04 -10.25
N GLY A 62 5.48 39.11 -11.20
CA GLY A 62 5.51 40.10 -12.26
C GLY A 62 5.93 41.50 -11.82
N ASN A 63 6.68 41.62 -10.71
CA ASN A 63 7.08 42.91 -10.14
C ASN A 63 8.43 43.43 -10.68
N GLY A 64 9.14 42.62 -11.48
CA GLY A 64 10.41 42.98 -12.10
C GLY A 64 11.61 43.06 -11.15
N LYS A 65 11.52 42.50 -9.95
CA LYS A 65 12.57 42.47 -8.92
C LYS A 65 12.72 41.05 -8.39
N ILE A 66 13.90 40.75 -7.85
CA ILE A 66 14.13 39.47 -7.18
C ILE A 66 13.52 39.50 -5.77
N ASP A 67 12.41 38.80 -5.57
CA ASP A 67 11.89 38.54 -4.23
C ASP A 67 12.67 37.42 -3.52
N ILE A 68 12.72 37.47 -2.19
CA ILE A 68 13.43 36.44 -1.41
C ILE A 68 12.92 35.05 -1.75
N TYR A 69 11.61 34.87 -1.95
CA TYR A 69 11.04 33.56 -2.30
C TYR A 69 11.37 33.07 -3.70
N GLU A 70 11.75 33.96 -4.61
CA GLU A 70 12.15 33.64 -5.99
C GLU A 70 13.65 33.35 -6.07
N ASP A 71 14.44 33.85 -5.12
CA ASP A 71 15.88 33.66 -5.01
C ASP A 71 16.23 32.26 -4.50
N ASP A 72 16.62 31.35 -5.39
CA ASP A 72 17.01 29.98 -5.05
C ASP A 72 18.32 29.87 -4.25
N ARG A 73 19.05 30.98 -4.09
CA ARG A 73 20.25 31.06 -3.23
C ARG A 73 19.87 31.21 -1.76
N LYS A 74 18.61 31.54 -1.46
CA LYS A 74 18.07 31.63 -0.10
C LYS A 74 17.63 30.28 0.41
N THR A 75 17.72 30.09 1.71
CA THR A 75 17.25 28.85 2.34
C THR A 75 15.74 28.70 2.13
N THR A 76 15.25 27.46 2.06
CA THR A 76 13.81 27.21 1.95
C THR A 76 13.01 27.92 3.04
N ASP A 77 13.54 27.99 4.27
CA ASP A 77 12.85 28.65 5.38
C ASP A 77 12.75 30.17 5.19
N GLU A 78 13.82 30.85 4.74
CA GLU A 78 13.75 32.27 4.40
C GLU A 78 12.71 32.55 3.29
N ARG A 79 12.66 31.67 2.29
CA ARG A 79 11.71 31.76 1.17
C ARG A 79 10.27 31.55 1.62
N VAL A 80 10.03 30.58 2.49
CA VAL A 80 8.70 30.31 3.09
C VAL A 80 8.25 31.49 3.94
N GLU A 81 9.08 32.02 4.83
CA GLU A 81 8.73 33.16 5.68
C GLU A 81 8.46 34.41 4.83
N ASN A 82 9.22 34.60 3.75
CA ASN A 82 8.93 35.69 2.82
C ASN A 82 7.57 35.51 2.14
N LEU A 83 7.21 34.31 1.66
CA LEU A 83 5.88 34.03 1.11
C LEU A 83 4.77 34.28 2.13
N LEU A 84 4.90 33.75 3.34
CA LEU A 84 3.89 33.91 4.40
C LEU A 84 3.61 35.38 4.73
N ASN A 85 4.65 36.21 4.74
CA ASN A 85 4.52 37.65 4.98
C ASN A 85 3.88 38.41 3.80
N GLN A 86 4.03 37.89 2.58
CA GLN A 86 3.41 38.47 1.39
C GLN A 86 1.97 38.01 1.17
N MET A 87 1.58 36.84 1.67
CA MET A 87 0.22 36.29 1.51
C MET A 87 -0.82 37.04 2.35
N THR A 88 -1.98 37.28 1.76
CA THR A 88 -3.18 37.69 2.48
C THR A 88 -3.73 36.53 3.31
N LEU A 89 -4.51 36.82 4.35
CA LEU A 89 -5.16 35.79 5.15
C LEU A 89 -6.06 34.87 4.31
N GLU A 90 -6.74 35.40 3.28
CA GLU A 90 -7.58 34.59 2.40
C GLU A 90 -6.75 33.61 1.54
N GLU A 91 -5.61 34.04 0.99
CA GLU A 91 -4.70 33.14 0.27
C GLU A 91 -4.11 32.08 1.20
N LYS A 92 -3.74 32.44 2.44
CA LYS A 92 -3.26 31.47 3.44
C LYS A 92 -4.31 30.40 3.74
N ILE A 93 -5.58 30.80 3.89
CA ILE A 93 -6.70 29.86 4.11
C ILE A 93 -6.99 29.03 2.86
N HIS A 94 -6.84 29.60 1.67
CA HIS A 94 -7.15 28.94 0.41
C HIS A 94 -6.23 27.73 0.16
N ILE A 95 -4.94 27.86 0.44
CA ILE A 95 -3.96 26.77 0.25
C ILE A 95 -4.11 25.62 1.25
N LEU A 96 -4.91 25.76 2.31
CA LEU A 96 -5.17 24.69 3.30
C LEU A 96 -6.12 23.61 2.77
N LYS A 97 -6.58 23.70 1.52
CA LYS A 97 -7.50 22.73 0.91
C LYS A 97 -7.18 22.50 -0.56
N GLY A 98 -7.60 21.35 -1.08
CA GLY A 98 -7.51 21.06 -2.52
C GLY A 98 -8.57 21.77 -3.38
N SER A 99 -8.57 21.45 -4.68
CA SER A 99 -9.42 22.09 -5.70
C SER A 99 -10.85 21.54 -5.76
N GLY A 100 -11.16 20.48 -5.02
CA GLY A 100 -12.49 19.89 -4.94
C GLY A 100 -12.69 18.57 -5.68
N MET A 101 -13.94 18.15 -5.81
CA MET A 101 -14.29 16.81 -6.29
C MET A 101 -13.94 16.59 -7.78
N GLY A 102 -13.75 17.66 -8.55
CA GLY A 102 -13.21 17.55 -9.91
C GLY A 102 -11.84 16.86 -9.90
N SER A 103 -10.88 17.39 -9.14
CA SER A 103 -9.57 16.75 -9.00
C SER A 103 -9.68 15.36 -8.40
N ALA A 104 -10.53 15.15 -7.37
CA ALA A 104 -10.75 13.81 -6.78
C ALA A 104 -11.15 12.72 -7.79
N MET A 105 -11.94 13.08 -8.80
CA MET A 105 -12.40 12.16 -9.83
C MET A 105 -11.43 12.07 -11.03
N GLY A 106 -10.28 12.76 -10.97
CA GLY A 106 -9.41 12.95 -12.13
C GLY A 106 -10.07 13.76 -13.26
N MET A 107 -11.14 14.50 -12.95
CA MET A 107 -11.98 15.25 -13.87
C MET A 107 -11.68 16.76 -13.77
N GLY A 108 -11.11 17.34 -14.82
CA GLY A 108 -10.90 18.79 -14.87
C GLY A 108 -9.92 19.18 -15.96
N LYS A 109 -9.77 20.48 -16.20
CA LYS A 109 -8.63 21.01 -16.98
C LYS A 109 -7.36 21.00 -16.11
N THR A 110 -7.01 19.84 -15.53
CA THR A 110 -5.71 19.66 -14.90
C THR A 110 -4.67 19.51 -16.01
N ALA A 111 -3.42 19.94 -15.76
CA ALA A 111 -2.33 19.69 -16.71
C ALA A 111 -1.99 18.19 -16.83
N VAL A 112 -2.43 17.37 -15.85
CA VAL A 112 -2.25 15.91 -15.83
C VAL A 112 -3.60 15.22 -15.55
N PRO A 113 -4.30 14.72 -16.58
CA PRO A 113 -5.54 13.97 -16.42
C PRO A 113 -5.38 12.71 -15.55
N GLY A 114 -6.34 12.44 -14.67
CA GLY A 114 -6.31 11.32 -13.73
C GLY A 114 -5.55 11.57 -12.41
N ALA A 115 -4.83 12.69 -12.26
CA ALA A 115 -4.36 13.14 -10.95
C ALA A 115 -5.56 13.36 -10.01
N VAL A 116 -5.44 12.92 -8.75
CA VAL A 116 -6.57 12.82 -7.81
C VAL A 116 -6.61 13.87 -6.71
N GLY A 117 -5.55 14.68 -6.57
CA GLY A 117 -5.48 15.74 -5.57
C GLY A 117 -4.68 16.94 -6.09
N THR A 118 -4.83 18.07 -5.41
CA THR A 118 -4.08 19.28 -5.75
C THR A 118 -3.80 20.13 -4.52
N ILE A 119 -2.62 20.75 -4.43
CA ILE A 119 -2.50 22.01 -3.67
C ILE A 119 -2.84 23.13 -4.63
N VAL A 120 -3.82 23.96 -4.26
CA VAL A 120 -4.32 25.05 -5.10
C VAL A 120 -3.25 26.14 -5.36
N PRO A 121 -3.28 26.82 -6.52
CA PRO A 121 -2.31 27.84 -6.86
C PRO A 121 -2.55 29.14 -6.07
N THR A 122 -1.51 29.95 -5.91
CA THR A 122 -1.62 31.34 -5.42
C THR A 122 -1.21 32.30 -6.54
N LEU A 123 -2.19 32.74 -7.33
CA LEU A 123 -1.98 33.44 -8.60
C LEU A 123 -1.15 34.73 -8.46
N ARG A 124 -1.44 35.55 -7.45
CA ARG A 124 -0.75 36.84 -7.23
C ARG A 124 0.74 36.67 -6.96
N LEU A 125 1.14 35.56 -6.37
CA LEU A 125 2.53 35.23 -6.04
C LEU A 125 3.16 34.24 -7.03
N GLY A 126 2.43 33.85 -8.10
CA GLY A 126 2.88 32.90 -9.10
C GLY A 126 3.18 31.50 -8.55
N LEU A 127 2.55 31.11 -7.44
CA LEU A 127 2.67 29.75 -6.92
C LEU A 127 1.81 28.81 -7.76
N PRO A 128 2.38 27.75 -8.34
CA PRO A 128 1.67 26.84 -9.23
C PRO A 128 0.81 25.85 -8.46
N THR A 129 -0.10 25.17 -9.15
CA THR A 129 -0.76 23.97 -8.65
C THR A 129 0.26 22.85 -8.44
N ILE A 130 0.20 22.18 -7.31
CA ILE A 130 0.92 20.93 -7.04
C ILE A 130 -0.03 19.78 -7.29
N TYR A 131 0.36 18.79 -8.10
CA TYR A 131 -0.49 17.64 -8.44
C TYR A 131 -0.17 16.42 -7.59
N LEU A 132 -1.20 15.80 -7.05
CA LEU A 132 -1.10 14.59 -6.24
C LEU A 132 -1.81 13.44 -6.98
N SER A 133 -1.18 12.28 -7.04
CA SER A 133 -1.72 11.11 -7.73
C SER A 133 -1.37 9.83 -6.97
N ASP A 134 -2.28 8.87 -7.00
CA ASP A 134 -2.02 7.53 -6.47
C ASP A 134 -0.96 6.80 -7.31
N GLY A 135 -0.38 5.67 -6.88
CA GLY A 135 -0.59 5.01 -5.61
C GLY A 135 0.51 4.02 -5.24
N PRO A 136 0.27 3.14 -4.25
CA PRO A 136 1.28 2.23 -3.71
C PRO A 136 1.88 1.20 -4.67
N ALA A 137 1.19 0.82 -5.75
CA ALA A 137 1.65 -0.17 -6.73
C ALA A 137 2.23 0.45 -8.02
N GLY A 138 2.30 1.79 -8.11
CA GLY A 138 2.69 2.51 -9.32
C GLY A 138 1.87 3.78 -9.48
N LEU A 139 2.30 4.67 -10.37
CA LEU A 139 1.55 5.91 -10.63
C LEU A 139 0.21 5.61 -11.31
N ARG A 140 -0.86 6.31 -10.92
CA ARG A 140 -2.21 6.15 -11.46
C ARG A 140 -2.71 7.48 -12.04
N ILE A 141 -2.49 7.64 -13.34
CA ILE A 141 -3.02 8.74 -14.17
C ILE A 141 -3.87 8.19 -15.30
N ALA A 142 -4.62 9.05 -15.99
CA ALA A 142 -5.40 8.61 -17.14
C ALA A 142 -4.45 8.21 -18.31
N PRO A 143 -4.63 7.03 -18.92
CA PRO A 143 -3.75 6.57 -20.00
C PRO A 143 -3.97 7.32 -21.31
N ASP A 144 -5.15 7.94 -21.49
CA ASP A 144 -5.54 8.67 -22.70
C ASP A 144 -5.80 10.15 -22.38
N ARG A 145 -5.53 11.02 -23.37
CA ARG A 145 -5.79 12.47 -23.29
C ARG A 145 -6.57 12.95 -24.51
N ASP A 146 -7.56 13.82 -24.27
CA ASP A 146 -8.39 14.38 -25.32
C ASP A 146 -7.55 15.11 -26.39
N GLY A 147 -7.72 14.73 -27.66
CA GLY A 147 -7.02 15.35 -28.79
C GLY A 147 -5.62 14.82 -29.06
N GLU A 148 -5.17 13.78 -28.32
CA GLU A 148 -3.89 13.12 -28.54
C GLU A 148 -4.06 11.66 -28.96
N ASN A 149 -3.13 11.16 -29.79
CA ASN A 149 -3.11 9.75 -30.22
C ASN A 149 -2.10 8.90 -29.43
N ARG A 150 -1.32 9.52 -28.54
CA ARG A 150 -0.31 8.84 -27.71
C ARG A 150 -0.90 8.45 -26.37
N THR A 151 -0.32 7.45 -25.73
CA THR A 151 -0.72 6.97 -24.41
C THR A 151 0.22 7.42 -23.30
N TYR A 152 -0.25 7.26 -22.07
CA TYR A 152 0.35 7.72 -20.82
C TYR A 152 0.31 6.62 -19.75
N TYR A 153 0.59 5.39 -20.16
CA TYR A 153 0.64 4.25 -19.25
C TYR A 153 1.73 4.42 -18.20
N CYS A 154 1.50 3.82 -17.03
CA CYS A 154 2.47 3.76 -15.95
C CYS A 154 2.87 2.31 -15.70
N THR A 155 4.00 2.12 -15.03
CA THR A 155 4.44 0.77 -14.67
C THR A 155 3.64 0.25 -13.48
N ALA A 156 2.97 -0.90 -13.64
CA ALA A 156 2.41 -1.63 -12.50
C ALA A 156 3.52 -2.45 -11.84
N PHE A 157 3.98 -1.99 -10.69
CA PHE A 157 4.96 -2.65 -9.83
C PHE A 157 4.29 -3.72 -8.96
N PRO A 158 5.08 -4.59 -8.30
CA PRO A 158 4.51 -5.53 -7.35
C PRO A 158 3.83 -4.83 -6.18
N ILE A 159 2.77 -5.45 -5.67
CA ILE A 159 2.03 -4.93 -4.51
C ILE A 159 2.90 -4.81 -3.26
N GLY A 160 2.51 -3.95 -2.31
CA GLY A 160 3.26 -3.72 -1.06
C GLY A 160 3.61 -5.01 -0.30
N THR A 161 2.69 -5.96 -0.23
CA THR A 161 2.94 -7.26 0.44
C THR A 161 4.06 -8.06 -0.25
N LEU A 162 4.12 -8.05 -1.59
CA LEU A 162 5.19 -8.71 -2.32
C LEU A 162 6.52 -7.98 -2.09
N LEU A 163 6.54 -6.64 -2.21
CA LEU A 163 7.75 -5.86 -1.97
C LEU A 163 8.31 -6.07 -0.56
N SER A 164 7.43 -6.17 0.43
CA SER A 164 7.80 -6.54 1.81
C SER A 164 8.39 -7.95 1.89
N SER A 165 7.85 -8.90 1.11
CA SER A 165 8.37 -10.26 1.01
C SER A 165 9.79 -10.33 0.43
N THR A 166 10.30 -9.26 -0.20
CA THR A 166 11.70 -9.20 -0.63
C THR A 166 12.66 -9.12 0.54
N TRP A 167 12.25 -8.49 1.67
CA TRP A 167 13.12 -8.11 2.80
C TRP A 167 14.39 -7.34 2.36
N ASN A 168 14.30 -6.61 1.24
CA ASN A 168 15.43 -5.95 0.60
C ASN A 168 15.15 -4.46 0.41
N THR A 169 15.63 -3.65 1.35
CA THR A 169 15.48 -2.20 1.31
C THR A 169 16.13 -1.58 0.07
N ASN A 170 17.26 -2.10 -0.41
CA ASN A 170 17.94 -1.52 -1.57
C ASN A 170 17.10 -1.68 -2.84
N LEU A 171 16.55 -2.89 -3.05
CA LEU A 171 15.67 -3.16 -4.19
C LEU A 171 14.38 -2.34 -4.12
N VAL A 172 13.82 -2.15 -2.93
CA VAL A 172 12.62 -1.32 -2.75
C VAL A 172 12.93 0.16 -3.00
N THR A 173 14.13 0.64 -2.66
CA THR A 173 14.59 1.98 -3.06
C THR A 173 14.73 2.12 -4.58
N GLU A 174 15.20 1.09 -5.29
CA GLU A 174 15.23 1.09 -6.76
C GLU A 174 13.81 1.15 -7.36
N VAL A 175 12.86 0.39 -6.81
CA VAL A 175 11.43 0.49 -7.20
C VAL A 175 10.89 1.90 -6.96
N GLY A 176 11.15 2.48 -5.79
CA GLY A 176 10.73 3.85 -5.48
C GLY A 176 11.35 4.89 -6.41
N THR A 177 12.61 4.72 -6.80
CA THR A 177 13.30 5.60 -7.75
C THR A 177 12.61 5.56 -9.13
N ALA A 178 12.23 4.37 -9.61
CA ALA A 178 11.50 4.22 -10.86
C ALA A 178 10.10 4.87 -10.80
N MET A 179 9.38 4.70 -9.69
CA MET A 179 8.09 5.37 -9.46
C MET A 179 8.23 6.90 -9.44
N GLY A 180 9.25 7.42 -8.72
CA GLY A 180 9.56 8.85 -8.68
C GLY A 180 9.93 9.41 -10.06
N ASN A 181 10.65 8.63 -10.88
CA ASN A 181 10.96 9.00 -12.25
C ASN A 181 9.69 9.16 -13.10
N GLU A 182 8.76 8.20 -13.05
CA GLU A 182 7.49 8.33 -13.79
C GLU A 182 6.68 9.55 -13.36
N ALA A 183 6.55 9.79 -12.06
CA ALA A 183 5.83 10.96 -11.55
C ALA A 183 6.46 12.27 -12.06
N LYS A 184 7.78 12.39 -11.98
CA LYS A 184 8.53 13.53 -12.51
C LYS A 184 8.32 13.73 -14.00
N GLU A 185 8.44 12.66 -14.80
CA GLU A 185 8.30 12.75 -16.25
C GLU A 185 6.86 12.98 -16.71
N TYR A 186 5.86 12.67 -15.87
CA TYR A 186 4.45 12.98 -16.13
C TYR A 186 3.94 14.27 -15.46
N GLY A 187 4.79 14.99 -14.71
CA GLY A 187 4.44 16.27 -14.11
C GLY A 187 3.62 16.17 -12.81
N ILE A 188 3.65 15.01 -12.15
CA ILE A 188 3.10 14.78 -10.81
C ILE A 188 4.12 15.22 -9.76
N ASP A 189 3.66 15.77 -8.63
CA ASP A 189 4.52 16.32 -7.60
C ASP A 189 4.57 15.48 -6.32
N VAL A 190 3.49 14.76 -6.02
CA VAL A 190 3.40 13.88 -4.84
C VAL A 190 2.72 12.57 -5.23
N ILE A 191 3.39 11.45 -4.95
CA ILE A 191 2.79 10.11 -5.04
C ILE A 191 2.09 9.79 -3.72
N LEU A 192 0.84 9.36 -3.81
CA LEU A 192 -0.01 9.06 -2.65
C LEU A 192 0.21 7.61 -2.18
N GLY A 193 1.39 7.39 -1.67
CA GLY A 193 1.86 6.16 -1.03
C GLY A 193 3.24 6.38 -0.41
N PRO A 194 3.82 5.35 0.22
CA PRO A 194 3.29 3.99 0.32
C PRO A 194 2.19 3.79 1.38
N GLY A 195 1.48 2.66 1.28
CA GLY A 195 0.60 2.15 2.33
C GLY A 195 1.39 1.43 3.44
N ALA A 196 1.21 1.82 4.71
CA ALA A 196 2.01 1.39 5.85
C ALA A 196 1.18 0.95 7.07
N ASN A 197 -0.12 0.66 6.89
CA ASN A 197 -0.93 0.09 7.95
C ASN A 197 -0.52 -1.37 8.25
N ILE A 198 -0.62 -1.77 9.51
CA ILE A 198 -0.32 -3.13 9.95
C ILE A 198 -1.34 -4.13 9.37
N HIS A 199 -0.88 -5.29 8.93
CA HIS A 199 -1.76 -6.43 8.62
C HIS A 199 -2.34 -7.03 9.91
N ARG A 200 -3.32 -6.35 10.51
CA ARG A 200 -3.94 -6.76 11.78
C ARG A 200 -4.68 -8.10 11.63
N HIS A 201 -5.46 -8.23 10.56
CA HIS A 201 -6.30 -9.38 10.28
C HIS A 201 -6.20 -9.72 8.79
N PRO A 202 -6.16 -11.01 8.39
CA PRO A 202 -5.95 -11.41 6.99
C PRO A 202 -7.08 -10.99 6.05
N LEU A 203 -8.26 -10.66 6.58
CA LEU A 203 -9.42 -10.23 5.77
C LEU A 203 -9.45 -8.73 5.43
N CYS A 204 -8.52 -7.90 5.92
CA CYS A 204 -8.50 -6.50 5.52
C CYS A 204 -8.33 -6.39 3.98
N GLY A 205 -9.26 -5.71 3.32
CA GLY A 205 -9.33 -5.63 1.85
C GLY A 205 -8.10 -5.01 1.19
N ARG A 206 -7.38 -4.15 1.94
CA ARG A 206 -6.19 -3.41 1.50
C ARG A 206 -4.86 -4.00 1.97
N ASN A 207 -4.85 -5.19 2.58
CA ASN A 207 -3.58 -5.82 2.97
C ASN A 207 -2.59 -5.89 1.80
N PHE A 208 -3.06 -6.10 0.57
CA PHE A 208 -2.21 -6.20 -0.63
C PHE A 208 -1.24 -5.01 -0.79
N GLU A 209 -1.72 -3.79 -0.54
CA GLU A 209 -0.94 -2.56 -0.68
C GLU A 209 -0.22 -2.12 0.60
N TYR A 210 -0.38 -2.88 1.69
CA TYR A 210 0.37 -2.71 2.94
C TYR A 210 1.54 -3.70 3.01
N TYR A 211 2.47 -3.47 3.92
CA TYR A 211 3.73 -4.23 3.96
C TYR A 211 3.69 -5.49 4.83
N SER A 212 3.29 -5.41 6.11
CA SER A 212 3.49 -6.52 7.05
C SER A 212 2.58 -6.45 8.27
N GLU A 213 2.45 -7.59 8.97
CA GLU A 213 1.94 -7.64 10.35
C GLU A 213 2.94 -7.09 11.38
N ASP A 214 4.21 -6.92 10.99
CA ASP A 214 5.28 -6.44 11.86
C ASP A 214 5.65 -4.97 11.57
N PRO A 215 5.74 -4.11 12.62
CA PRO A 215 6.05 -2.70 12.45
C PRO A 215 7.49 -2.41 12.03
N VAL A 216 8.46 -3.27 12.37
CA VAL A 216 9.86 -3.08 11.96
C VAL A 216 9.99 -3.35 10.48
N LEU A 217 9.44 -4.47 9.99
CA LEU A 217 9.46 -4.75 8.55
C LEU A 217 8.72 -3.66 7.76
N THR A 218 7.51 -3.29 8.20
CA THR A 218 6.73 -2.18 7.61
C THR A 218 7.51 -0.87 7.56
N GLY A 219 8.15 -0.50 8.67
CA GLY A 219 8.85 0.76 8.80
C GLY A 219 10.09 0.86 7.90
N TYR A 220 10.92 -0.21 7.85
CA TYR A 220 12.14 -0.20 7.04
C TYR A 220 11.85 -0.28 5.54
N ILE A 221 10.89 -1.11 5.12
CA ILE A 221 10.48 -1.22 3.71
C ILE A 221 9.79 0.07 3.25
N GLY A 222 8.89 0.64 4.07
CA GLY A 222 8.26 1.92 3.78
C GLY A 222 9.26 3.07 3.67
N ALA A 223 10.24 3.16 4.56
CA ALA A 223 11.28 4.18 4.49
C ALA A 223 12.14 4.04 3.23
N ALA A 224 12.43 2.80 2.81
CA ALA A 224 13.17 2.53 1.59
C ALA A 224 12.42 3.01 0.32
N MET A 225 11.10 2.78 0.27
CA MET A 225 10.24 3.27 -0.81
C MET A 225 10.22 4.80 -0.84
N VAL A 226 10.03 5.44 0.31
CA VAL A 226 10.04 6.92 0.43
C VAL A 226 11.36 7.49 -0.07
N ASN A 227 12.49 6.98 0.44
CA ASN A 227 13.82 7.46 0.03
C ASN A 227 14.05 7.30 -1.49
N GLY A 228 13.52 6.25 -2.11
CA GLY A 228 13.59 6.05 -3.56
C GLY A 228 12.82 7.13 -4.32
N ILE A 229 11.53 7.29 -4.02
CA ILE A 229 10.67 8.27 -4.70
C ILE A 229 11.21 9.69 -4.53
N GLU A 230 11.54 10.08 -3.29
CA GLU A 230 11.95 11.46 -2.98
C GLU A 230 13.35 11.81 -3.48
N SER A 231 14.18 10.82 -3.83
CA SER A 231 15.46 11.05 -4.51
C SER A 231 15.30 11.68 -5.91
N GLU A 232 14.14 11.50 -6.55
CA GLU A 232 13.83 12.13 -7.84
C GLU A 232 13.24 13.55 -7.70
N GLY A 233 13.13 14.08 -6.48
CA GLY A 233 12.54 15.39 -6.19
C GLY A 233 11.02 15.41 -6.31
N ILE A 234 10.38 14.28 -6.00
CA ILE A 234 8.93 14.05 -5.97
C ILE A 234 8.55 13.68 -4.54
N GLY A 235 7.50 14.27 -3.98
CA GLY A 235 7.06 13.96 -2.62
C GLY A 235 6.36 12.61 -2.51
N THR A 236 6.30 12.09 -1.29
CA THR A 236 5.46 10.94 -0.93
C THR A 236 4.37 11.32 0.06
N SER A 237 3.32 10.49 0.14
CA SER A 237 2.28 10.56 1.16
C SER A 237 2.09 9.21 1.84
N VAL A 238 2.83 8.98 2.93
CA VAL A 238 2.76 7.73 3.69
C VAL A 238 1.39 7.62 4.33
N LYS A 239 0.68 6.51 4.09
CA LYS A 239 -0.75 6.37 4.43
C LYS A 239 -1.10 5.01 5.03
N HIS A 240 -2.13 4.87 5.86
CA HIS A 240 -2.99 5.91 6.42
C HIS A 240 -2.70 6.00 7.91
N PHE A 241 -2.20 7.15 8.36
CA PHE A 241 -1.86 7.41 9.75
C PHE A 241 -3.14 7.70 10.54
N VAL A 242 -3.70 6.81 11.35
CA VAL A 242 -3.19 5.50 11.77
C VAL A 242 -4.37 4.55 12.09
N ALA A 243 -4.08 3.26 12.27
CA ALA A 243 -5.05 2.22 12.64
C ALA A 243 -6.20 2.01 11.63
N ASN A 244 -5.95 2.29 10.35
CA ASN A 244 -6.87 1.99 9.25
C ASN A 244 -6.71 0.52 8.80
N ASN A 245 -7.07 -0.42 9.67
CA ASN A 245 -6.83 -1.85 9.47
C ASN A 245 -8.08 -2.66 9.07
N GLN A 246 -9.17 -1.99 8.70
CA GLN A 246 -10.39 -2.59 8.12
C GLN A 246 -11.02 -1.60 7.14
N GLU A 247 -11.69 -2.10 6.10
CA GLU A 247 -12.38 -1.26 5.11
C GLU A 247 -13.85 -1.03 5.46
N THR A 248 -14.48 -2.01 6.12
CA THR A 248 -15.88 -1.93 6.57
C THR A 248 -16.06 -0.70 7.45
N ASP A 249 -16.94 0.22 7.03
CA ASP A 249 -17.26 1.45 7.75
C ASP A 249 -16.05 2.30 8.17
N ARG A 250 -14.92 2.21 7.45
CA ARG A 250 -13.65 2.89 7.79
C ARG A 250 -13.77 4.41 8.00
N ASN A 251 -14.77 5.05 7.40
CA ASN A 251 -15.06 6.49 7.53
C ASN A 251 -15.87 6.86 8.77
N SER A 252 -16.29 5.90 9.58
CA SER A 252 -17.02 6.13 10.84
C SER A 252 -16.58 5.25 11.99
N ASN A 253 -15.89 4.13 11.70
CA ASN A 253 -15.43 3.19 12.71
C ASN A 253 -14.53 3.87 13.74
N ASP A 254 -14.76 3.54 15.00
CA ASP A 254 -13.89 3.92 16.12
C ASP A 254 -13.00 2.75 16.55
N ALA A 255 -11.72 2.82 16.20
CA ALA A 255 -10.73 1.86 16.63
C ALA A 255 -10.35 2.16 18.10
N ILE A 256 -10.76 1.25 18.99
CA ILE A 256 -10.46 1.35 20.43
C ILE A 256 -9.17 0.58 20.69
N VAL A 257 -8.09 1.30 20.93
CA VAL A 257 -6.72 0.76 20.99
C VAL A 257 -6.01 1.25 22.25
N SER A 258 -5.35 0.34 22.97
CA SER A 258 -4.52 0.71 24.13
C SER A 258 -3.32 1.55 23.70
N ASP A 259 -2.84 2.41 24.59
CA ASP A 259 -1.71 3.30 24.30
C ASP A 259 -0.43 2.49 24.02
N ARG A 260 -0.25 1.37 24.73
CA ARG A 260 0.84 0.43 24.46
C ARG A 260 0.76 -0.18 23.06
N ALA A 261 -0.40 -0.68 22.63
CA ALA A 261 -0.55 -1.26 21.30
C ALA A 261 -0.39 -0.19 20.20
N MET A 262 -0.89 1.02 20.44
CA MET A 262 -0.63 2.16 19.56
C MET A 262 0.87 2.40 19.38
N ARG A 263 1.65 2.51 20.46
CA ARG A 263 3.07 2.84 20.41
C ARG A 263 3.97 1.70 19.90
N GLU A 264 3.65 0.46 20.25
CA GLU A 264 4.48 -0.71 19.89
C GLU A 264 4.13 -1.33 18.53
N ILE A 265 2.89 -1.19 18.04
CA ILE A 265 2.42 -1.82 16.80
C ILE A 265 2.03 -0.78 15.74
N TYR A 266 0.96 -0.02 15.97
CA TYR A 266 0.32 0.72 14.88
C TYR A 266 1.04 2.02 14.50
N LEU A 267 1.66 2.69 15.48
CA LEU A 267 2.48 3.89 15.25
C LEU A 267 3.92 3.55 14.90
N LYS A 268 4.44 2.40 15.35
CA LYS A 268 5.87 2.09 15.27
C LYS A 268 6.41 2.04 13.83
N GLY A 269 5.62 1.51 12.88
CA GLY A 269 6.00 1.56 11.46
C GLY A 269 6.13 2.99 10.94
N PHE A 270 5.17 3.86 11.24
CA PHE A 270 5.21 5.28 10.86
C PHE A 270 6.33 6.05 11.58
N GLU A 271 6.62 5.73 12.85
CA GLU A 271 7.75 6.31 13.59
C GLU A 271 9.06 6.04 12.85
N ILE A 272 9.28 4.78 12.45
CA ILE A 272 10.48 4.37 11.74
C ILE A 272 10.58 5.12 10.40
N ILE A 273 9.49 5.20 9.63
CA ILE A 273 9.46 5.92 8.35
C ILE A 273 9.77 7.41 8.56
N ALA A 274 9.07 8.08 9.48
CA ALA A 274 9.30 9.49 9.78
C ALA A 274 10.76 9.76 10.17
N LYS A 275 11.36 8.93 11.03
CA LYS A 275 12.75 9.12 11.48
C LYS A 275 13.80 8.77 10.44
N LYS A 276 13.53 7.82 9.54
CA LYS A 276 14.52 7.32 8.56
C LYS A 276 14.44 7.97 7.19
N SER A 277 13.29 8.54 6.81
CA SER A 277 13.10 9.10 5.48
C SER A 277 12.49 10.50 5.45
N GLN A 278 11.86 11.00 6.54
CA GLN A 278 11.20 12.32 6.58
C GLN A 278 10.32 12.58 5.35
N PRO A 279 9.26 11.76 5.12
CA PRO A 279 8.42 11.91 3.94
C PRO A 279 7.85 13.34 3.85
N TRP A 280 7.66 13.85 2.63
CA TRP A 280 7.14 15.20 2.45
C TRP A 280 5.74 15.35 3.04
N THR A 281 4.93 14.30 2.91
CA THR A 281 3.59 14.27 3.46
C THR A 281 3.26 12.95 4.17
N ILE A 282 2.34 13.02 5.13
CA ILE A 282 1.66 11.88 5.75
C ILE A 282 0.16 12.08 5.58
N MET A 283 -0.56 11.04 5.17
CA MET A 283 -2.01 11.07 5.04
C MET A 283 -2.67 10.53 6.29
N SER A 284 -3.49 11.33 6.96
CA SER A 284 -4.27 10.89 8.11
C SER A 284 -5.38 9.94 7.69
N SER A 285 -5.67 8.90 8.47
CA SER A 285 -6.71 7.92 8.16
C SER A 285 -8.14 8.46 8.31
N TYR A 286 -9.07 7.71 7.73
CA TYR A 286 -10.50 7.97 7.82
C TYR A 286 -11.09 7.77 9.21
N ASN A 287 -10.67 6.72 9.91
CA ASN A 287 -11.33 6.23 11.11
C ASN A 287 -11.16 7.17 12.30
N LYS A 288 -11.96 6.95 13.33
CA LYS A 288 -11.66 7.43 14.67
C LYS A 288 -10.69 6.49 15.34
N VAL A 289 -9.89 7.04 16.24
CA VAL A 289 -9.15 6.26 17.24
C VAL A 289 -9.58 6.80 18.59
N ASN A 290 -10.00 5.92 19.48
CA ASN A 290 -10.42 6.26 20.85
C ASN A 290 -11.37 7.48 20.90
N GLY A 291 -12.38 7.52 20.02
CA GLY A 291 -13.47 8.50 20.04
C GLY A 291 -13.34 9.71 19.12
N ILE A 292 -12.15 10.01 18.58
CA ILE A 292 -11.91 11.21 17.77
C ILE A 292 -11.30 10.83 16.42
N TYR A 293 -11.77 11.46 15.34
CA TYR A 293 -11.23 11.28 13.99
C TYR A 293 -9.75 11.62 13.95
N VAL A 294 -8.93 10.76 13.33
CA VAL A 294 -7.48 10.99 13.27
C VAL A 294 -7.08 12.36 12.71
N PRO A 295 -7.69 12.92 11.64
CA PRO A 295 -7.37 14.29 11.20
C PRO A 295 -7.64 15.39 12.25
N GLU A 296 -8.39 15.09 13.32
CA GLU A 296 -8.72 16.00 14.42
C GLU A 296 -7.94 15.68 15.73
N ARG A 297 -7.02 14.70 15.71
CA ARG A 297 -6.25 14.24 16.89
C ARG A 297 -4.95 15.03 17.06
N LYS A 298 -4.98 16.13 17.84
CA LYS A 298 -3.78 16.92 18.15
C LYS A 298 -2.66 16.08 18.77
N ASP A 299 -3.03 15.18 19.68
CA ASP A 299 -2.09 14.30 20.35
C ASP A 299 -1.36 13.37 19.38
N LEU A 300 -2.03 12.88 18.33
CA LEU A 300 -1.37 12.07 17.30
C LEU A 300 -0.57 12.93 16.31
N LEU A 301 -1.18 13.98 15.76
CA LEU A 301 -0.65 14.74 14.62
C LEU A 301 0.36 15.82 15.00
N THR A 302 0.34 16.29 16.25
CA THR A 302 1.27 17.28 16.77
C THR A 302 2.14 16.66 17.86
N ASP A 303 1.54 16.18 18.96
CA ASP A 303 2.33 15.80 20.14
C ASP A 303 3.23 14.59 19.84
N ILE A 304 2.69 13.52 19.25
CA ILE A 304 3.50 12.36 18.84
C ILE A 304 4.29 12.67 17.58
N LEU A 305 3.60 13.00 16.50
CA LEU A 305 4.24 13.05 15.18
C LEU A 305 5.31 14.15 15.11
N ARG A 306 5.09 15.32 15.73
CA ARG A 306 5.98 16.47 15.60
C ARG A 306 6.81 16.70 16.86
N ASP A 307 6.22 16.64 18.04
CA ASP A 307 6.96 16.90 19.27
C ASP A 307 7.83 15.71 19.67
N ASP A 308 7.33 14.47 19.58
CA ASP A 308 8.14 13.27 19.87
C ASP A 308 9.04 12.90 18.68
N TRP A 309 8.47 12.74 17.47
CA TRP A 309 9.20 12.18 16.33
C TRP A 309 9.92 13.20 15.45
N LYS A 310 9.70 14.48 15.69
CA LYS A 310 10.31 15.59 14.93
C LYS A 310 10.00 15.54 13.44
N TYR A 311 8.79 15.10 13.07
CA TYR A 311 8.33 15.13 11.69
C TYR A 311 8.20 16.57 11.16
N GLN A 312 8.83 16.84 10.02
CA GLN A 312 8.92 18.18 9.44
C GLN A 312 7.96 18.43 8.26
N GLY A 313 7.46 17.37 7.63
CA GLY A 313 6.55 17.46 6.48
C GLY A 313 5.14 17.94 6.86
N LEU A 314 4.24 17.99 5.89
CA LEU A 314 2.83 18.33 6.13
C LEU A 314 1.99 17.08 6.38
N VAL A 315 0.85 17.24 7.04
CA VAL A 315 -0.19 16.19 7.13
C VAL A 315 -1.35 16.58 6.23
N MET A 316 -1.84 15.65 5.42
CA MET A 316 -3.06 15.83 4.63
C MET A 316 -4.16 14.86 5.10
N THR A 317 -5.43 15.22 4.91
CA THR A 317 -6.51 14.26 5.09
C THR A 317 -6.49 13.21 4.00
N ASP A 318 -6.97 12.00 4.29
CA ASP A 318 -7.59 11.18 3.24
C ASP A 318 -8.79 11.94 2.62
N TRP A 319 -9.28 11.52 1.46
CA TRP A 319 -10.27 12.29 0.70
C TRP A 319 -11.59 12.41 1.45
N PHE A 320 -11.98 13.64 1.77
CA PHE A 320 -13.15 13.94 2.60
C PHE A 320 -13.03 13.47 4.06
N GLY A 321 -11.82 13.16 4.52
CA GLY A 321 -11.55 12.76 5.89
C GLY A 321 -11.87 13.85 6.93
N GLY A 322 -12.28 13.42 8.12
CA GLY A 322 -12.63 14.28 9.25
C GLY A 322 -13.99 14.97 9.12
N ASN A 323 -14.32 15.80 10.10
CA ASN A 323 -15.65 16.41 10.23
C ASN A 323 -15.58 17.93 10.40
N ASN A 324 -14.63 18.45 11.17
CA ASN A 324 -14.51 19.87 11.48
C ASN A 324 -13.19 20.48 10.96
N ALA A 325 -13.29 21.26 9.88
CA ALA A 325 -12.11 21.86 9.23
C ALA A 325 -11.22 22.71 10.16
N PRO A 326 -11.75 23.68 10.93
CA PRO A 326 -10.94 24.39 11.92
C PRO A 326 -10.25 23.47 12.94
N THR A 327 -10.94 22.45 13.47
CA THR A 327 -10.32 21.49 14.40
C THR A 327 -9.19 20.72 13.75
N MET A 328 -9.34 20.31 12.49
CA MET A 328 -8.29 19.60 11.74
C MET A 328 -7.01 20.43 11.63
N ILE A 329 -7.11 21.71 11.22
CA ILE A 329 -5.96 22.61 11.15
C ILE A 329 -5.27 22.74 12.51
N LYS A 330 -6.06 22.93 13.58
CA LYS A 330 -5.52 23.03 14.95
C LYS A 330 -4.83 21.78 15.46
N ALA A 331 -5.31 20.61 15.04
CA ALA A 331 -4.71 19.34 15.40
C ALA A 331 -3.35 19.14 14.74
N GLY A 332 -3.07 19.85 13.64
CA GLY A 332 -1.86 19.69 12.84
C GLY A 332 -2.10 18.92 11.53
N ASN A 333 -3.36 18.72 11.12
CA ASN A 333 -3.69 18.30 9.76
C ASN A 333 -3.70 19.53 8.85
N ASP A 334 -2.65 19.71 8.06
CA ASP A 334 -2.34 20.96 7.36
C ASP A 334 -3.15 21.17 6.07
N LEU A 335 -3.41 20.09 5.32
CA LEU A 335 -4.06 20.12 4.00
C LEU A 335 -5.33 19.25 3.99
N LEU A 336 -6.45 19.83 3.55
CA LEU A 336 -7.74 19.14 3.45
C LEU A 336 -7.98 18.71 2.00
N GLU A 337 -7.84 17.43 1.71
CA GLU A 337 -8.09 16.84 0.39
C GLU A 337 -9.48 16.16 0.33
N PRO A 338 -10.18 16.21 -0.81
CA PRO A 338 -9.87 17.03 -1.98
C PRO A 338 -10.21 18.51 -1.79
N GLY A 339 -10.71 18.89 -0.61
CA GLY A 339 -11.27 20.21 -0.33
C GLY A 339 -12.75 20.32 -0.72
N THR A 340 -13.50 21.15 0.00
CA THR A 340 -14.90 21.44 -0.30
C THR A 340 -15.22 22.90 0.00
N ASN A 341 -16.25 23.44 -0.66
CA ASN A 341 -16.73 24.81 -0.38
C ASN A 341 -17.21 24.95 1.08
N LYS A 342 -17.74 23.87 1.67
CA LYS A 342 -18.15 23.83 3.09
C LYS A 342 -16.94 24.01 4.01
N GLN A 343 -15.87 23.26 3.80
CA GLN A 343 -14.63 23.38 4.58
C GLN A 343 -14.02 24.77 4.43
N TRP A 344 -13.94 25.29 3.20
CA TRP A 344 -13.38 26.63 2.95
C TRP A 344 -14.16 27.74 3.68
N LYS A 345 -15.50 27.73 3.60
CA LYS A 345 -16.34 28.68 4.34
C LYS A 345 -16.18 28.55 5.86
N ALA A 346 -16.03 27.31 6.36
CA ALA A 346 -15.81 27.07 7.79
C ALA A 346 -14.47 27.67 8.25
N LEU A 347 -13.39 27.49 7.50
CA LEU A 347 -12.08 28.08 7.80
C LEU A 347 -12.13 29.61 7.78
N LYS A 348 -12.74 30.23 6.76
CA LYS A 348 -12.89 31.70 6.68
C LYS A 348 -13.71 32.25 7.86
N LYS A 349 -14.80 31.58 8.22
CA LYS A 349 -15.61 31.95 9.39
C LYS A 349 -14.83 31.83 10.69
N ALA A 350 -14.07 30.75 10.85
CA ALA A 350 -13.26 30.50 12.03
C ALA A 350 -12.10 31.49 12.20
N ALA A 351 -11.50 31.92 11.09
CA ALA A 351 -10.50 32.98 11.09
C ALA A 351 -11.12 34.33 11.47
N ALA A 352 -12.25 34.69 10.85
CA ALA A 352 -12.91 35.97 11.08
C ALA A 352 -13.44 36.15 12.51
N ASN A 353 -13.85 35.07 13.18
CA ASN A 353 -14.33 35.12 14.56
C ASN A 353 -13.26 34.78 15.61
N GLY A 354 -12.00 34.55 15.19
CA GLY A 354 -10.87 34.24 16.06
C GLY A 354 -10.86 32.83 16.66
N THR A 355 -11.78 31.95 16.29
CA THR A 355 -11.72 30.54 16.73
C THR A 355 -10.61 29.76 16.05
N LEU A 356 -10.07 30.22 14.92
CA LEU A 356 -8.84 29.75 14.32
C LEU A 356 -7.92 30.97 14.19
N THR A 357 -6.77 30.95 14.87
CA THR A 357 -5.83 32.06 14.91
C THR A 357 -5.01 32.14 13.63
N GLU A 358 -4.49 33.32 13.30
CA GLU A 358 -3.59 33.47 12.15
C GLU A 358 -2.31 32.65 12.33
N GLU A 359 -1.83 32.42 13.55
CA GLU A 359 -0.63 31.59 13.76
C GLU A 359 -0.88 30.10 13.51
N GLU A 360 -2.06 29.58 13.88
CA GLU A 360 -2.46 28.21 13.52
C GLU A 360 -2.54 28.06 12.00
N ILE A 361 -3.08 29.06 11.29
CA ILE A 361 -3.12 29.10 9.82
C ILE A 361 -1.72 29.19 9.22
N ASN A 362 -0.87 30.08 9.73
CA ASN A 362 0.52 30.26 9.29
C ASN A 362 1.31 28.97 9.47
N THR A 363 1.07 28.23 10.55
CA THR A 363 1.75 26.95 10.83
C THR A 363 1.50 25.93 9.73
N SER A 364 0.24 25.74 9.33
CA SER A 364 -0.09 24.81 8.23
C SER A 364 0.34 25.35 6.86
N ALA A 365 0.10 26.64 6.60
CA ALA A 365 0.54 27.31 5.37
C ALA A 365 2.06 27.18 5.19
N ARG A 366 2.87 27.35 6.25
CA ARG A 366 4.33 27.20 6.22
C ARG A 366 4.77 25.85 5.66
N ARG A 367 4.12 24.76 6.12
CA ARG A 367 4.46 23.39 5.73
C ARG A 367 4.05 23.12 4.28
N ILE A 368 2.90 23.64 3.86
CA ILE A 368 2.44 23.58 2.46
C ILE A 368 3.39 24.36 1.54
N LEU A 369 3.77 25.59 1.91
CA LEU A 369 4.70 26.41 1.13
C LEU A 369 6.09 25.79 1.04
N ARG A 370 6.55 25.13 2.11
CA ARG A 370 7.81 24.37 2.08
C ARG A 370 7.75 23.28 1.00
N LEU A 371 6.67 22.50 0.94
CA LEU A 371 6.47 21.49 -0.10
C LEU A 371 6.45 22.12 -1.50
N ILE A 372 5.69 23.19 -1.69
CA ILE A 372 5.62 23.91 -2.99
C ILE A 372 7.04 24.33 -3.44
N LEU A 373 7.85 24.86 -2.52
CA LEU A 373 9.22 25.29 -2.82
C LEU A 373 10.22 24.14 -3.00
N GLN A 374 9.97 22.98 -2.39
CA GLN A 374 10.74 21.76 -2.61
C GLN A 374 10.40 21.07 -3.93
N SER A 375 9.16 21.20 -4.41
CA SER A 375 8.74 20.67 -5.71
C SER A 375 9.51 21.33 -6.85
N LYS A 376 9.81 20.51 -7.88
CA LYS A 376 10.40 20.98 -9.13
C LYS A 376 9.53 22.00 -9.87
N LYS A 377 8.21 22.09 -9.62
CA LYS A 377 7.29 23.06 -10.27
C LYS A 377 7.74 24.51 -10.13
N MET A 378 8.42 24.86 -9.02
CA MET A 378 8.97 26.20 -8.81
C MET A 378 10.14 26.55 -9.74
N GLN A 379 10.66 25.57 -10.49
CA GLN A 379 11.72 25.74 -11.50
C GLN A 379 11.17 25.87 -12.92
N ASN A 380 9.83 25.87 -13.09
CA ASN A 380 9.16 25.86 -14.40
C ASN A 380 9.66 24.74 -15.34
N TYR A 381 10.05 23.60 -14.74
CA TYR A 381 10.59 22.47 -15.49
C TYR A 381 9.54 21.91 -16.45
N GLN A 382 9.99 21.51 -17.62
CA GLN A 382 9.16 20.85 -18.61
C GLN A 382 9.30 19.35 -18.44
N TYR A 383 8.21 18.68 -18.10
CA TYR A 383 8.15 17.22 -17.99
C TYR A 383 8.01 16.59 -19.38
N SER A 384 8.77 15.52 -19.66
CA SER A 384 8.87 14.98 -21.03
C SER A 384 7.61 14.23 -21.49
N ASN A 385 6.79 13.79 -20.55
CA ASN A 385 5.77 12.77 -20.71
C ASN A 385 6.33 11.44 -21.26
N ASN A 386 7.62 11.14 -21.17
CA ASN A 386 8.22 9.96 -21.78
C ASN A 386 9.17 9.25 -20.82
N PRO A 387 8.65 8.68 -19.71
CA PRO A 387 9.47 7.88 -18.81
C PRO A 387 10.00 6.61 -19.48
N GLU A 388 11.06 6.04 -18.92
CA GLU A 388 11.73 4.83 -19.44
C GLU A 388 10.99 3.55 -19.01
N LEU A 389 9.73 3.38 -19.43
CA LEU A 389 8.85 2.28 -19.01
C LEU A 389 9.47 0.88 -19.23
N ASP A 390 10.27 0.68 -20.28
CA ASP A 390 10.96 -0.58 -20.53
C ASP A 390 12.03 -0.92 -19.47
N VAL A 391 12.66 0.10 -18.90
CA VAL A 391 13.61 -0.05 -17.79
C VAL A 391 12.85 -0.34 -16.51
N HIS A 392 11.76 0.38 -16.26
CA HIS A 392 10.92 0.20 -15.09
C HIS A 392 10.25 -1.18 -15.05
N ALA A 393 9.79 -1.69 -16.19
CA ALA A 393 9.27 -3.05 -16.32
C ALA A 393 10.31 -4.11 -15.87
N LYS A 394 11.60 -3.94 -16.19
CA LYS A 394 12.66 -4.86 -15.72
C LYS A 394 12.83 -4.81 -14.21
N ILE A 395 12.69 -3.64 -13.60
CA ILE A 395 12.70 -3.47 -12.14
C ILE A 395 11.47 -4.15 -11.54
N ALA A 396 10.28 -3.98 -12.12
CA ALA A 396 9.05 -4.66 -11.69
C ALA A 396 9.21 -6.19 -11.75
N ARG A 397 9.76 -6.74 -12.84
CA ARG A 397 10.05 -8.18 -12.97
C ARG A 397 11.03 -8.69 -11.91
N THR A 398 12.11 -7.96 -11.69
CA THR A 398 13.18 -8.37 -10.76
C THR A 398 12.69 -8.32 -9.31
N SER A 399 12.01 -7.24 -8.93
CA SER A 399 11.41 -7.08 -7.61
C SER A 399 10.29 -8.08 -7.35
N ALA A 400 9.46 -8.37 -8.35
CA ALA A 400 8.47 -9.45 -8.29
C ALA A 400 9.14 -10.79 -7.98
N ALA A 401 10.09 -11.23 -8.82
CA ALA A 401 10.73 -12.53 -8.65
C ALA A 401 11.46 -12.66 -7.30
N GLU A 402 12.10 -11.59 -6.82
CA GLU A 402 12.81 -11.59 -5.54
C GLU A 402 11.89 -11.64 -4.31
N GLY A 403 10.64 -11.16 -4.44
CA GLY A 403 9.63 -11.20 -3.38
C GLY A 403 8.73 -12.44 -3.41
N MET A 404 8.77 -13.25 -4.47
CA MET A 404 8.02 -14.52 -4.49
C MET A 404 8.57 -15.50 -3.45
N VAL A 405 7.66 -16.17 -2.74
CA VAL A 405 8.00 -17.05 -1.63
C VAL A 405 7.77 -18.50 -2.03
N LEU A 406 8.83 -19.30 -2.01
CA LEU A 406 8.70 -20.75 -2.20
C LEU A 406 8.23 -21.37 -0.88
N LEU A 407 7.01 -21.88 -0.84
CA LEU A 407 6.39 -22.41 0.38
C LEU A 407 6.63 -23.91 0.56
N LYS A 408 6.69 -24.65 -0.55
CA LYS A 408 6.92 -26.10 -0.56
C LYS A 408 7.70 -26.48 -1.82
N ASN A 409 8.64 -27.43 -1.71
CA ASN A 409 9.34 -28.01 -2.86
C ASN A 409 9.87 -29.42 -2.59
N GLU A 410 9.20 -30.44 -3.12
CA GLU A 410 9.63 -31.85 -3.07
C GLU A 410 10.42 -32.22 -4.32
N GLN A 411 11.60 -31.61 -4.50
CA GLN A 411 12.49 -31.82 -5.67
C GLN A 411 11.76 -31.64 -7.02
N THR A 412 10.82 -30.70 -7.08
CA THR A 412 9.99 -30.45 -8.27
C THR A 412 10.44 -29.20 -9.01
N LEU A 413 10.86 -28.18 -8.27
CA LEU A 413 11.40 -26.94 -8.81
C LEU A 413 12.93 -26.86 -8.60
N PRO A 414 13.68 -26.26 -9.53
CA PRO A 414 13.20 -25.66 -10.79
C PRO A 414 12.81 -26.70 -11.86
N ILE A 415 11.88 -26.33 -12.74
CA ILE A 415 11.42 -27.13 -13.88
C ILE A 415 12.49 -27.10 -14.98
N GLN A 416 12.84 -28.27 -15.51
CA GLN A 416 13.73 -28.38 -16.66
C GLN A 416 13.09 -27.75 -17.92
N LYS A 417 13.90 -27.12 -18.77
CA LYS A 417 13.44 -26.50 -20.04
C LYS A 417 12.85 -27.54 -21.01
N ASN A 418 12.08 -27.06 -22.00
CA ASN A 418 11.43 -27.86 -23.07
C ASN A 418 10.41 -28.90 -22.55
N LYS A 419 9.79 -28.62 -21.41
CA LYS A 419 8.69 -29.43 -20.88
C LYS A 419 7.37 -28.95 -21.47
N ASN A 420 6.48 -29.89 -21.75
CA ASN A 420 5.09 -29.61 -22.06
C ASN A 420 4.30 -29.41 -20.75
N VAL A 421 3.93 -28.17 -20.47
CA VAL A 421 3.32 -27.73 -19.20
C VAL A 421 1.81 -27.64 -19.38
N ALA A 422 1.06 -28.40 -18.60
CA ALA A 422 -0.37 -28.15 -18.46
C ALA A 422 -0.58 -26.98 -17.50
N LEU A 423 -1.37 -25.99 -17.92
CA LEU A 423 -1.88 -24.93 -17.08
C LEU A 423 -3.32 -25.20 -16.67
N MET A 424 -3.58 -25.19 -15.37
CA MET A 424 -4.91 -25.38 -14.78
C MET A 424 -5.26 -24.19 -13.89
N GLY A 425 -6.56 -23.91 -13.78
CA GLY A 425 -7.05 -22.71 -13.12
C GLY A 425 -7.02 -21.50 -14.03
N VAL A 426 -8.08 -20.69 -13.94
CA VAL A 426 -8.33 -19.55 -14.84
C VAL A 426 -7.22 -18.50 -14.75
N THR A 427 -6.67 -18.26 -13.56
CA THR A 427 -5.66 -17.23 -13.37
C THR A 427 -4.27 -17.61 -13.90
N SER A 428 -4.11 -18.79 -14.50
CA SER A 428 -2.95 -19.07 -15.36
C SER A 428 -2.98 -18.24 -16.65
N PHE A 429 -4.18 -17.85 -17.08
CA PHE A 429 -4.45 -17.10 -18.32
C PHE A 429 -4.92 -15.67 -18.01
N GLU A 430 -5.78 -15.50 -17.00
CA GLU A 430 -6.23 -14.20 -16.48
C GLU A 430 -5.43 -13.82 -15.22
N PHE A 431 -4.13 -13.58 -15.39
CA PHE A 431 -3.22 -13.28 -14.27
C PHE A 431 -3.55 -11.92 -13.64
N ILE A 432 -3.43 -11.83 -12.31
CA ILE A 432 -3.81 -10.65 -11.54
C ILE A 432 -2.53 -9.86 -11.23
N ALA A 433 -2.43 -8.64 -11.77
CA ALA A 433 -1.27 -7.75 -11.58
C ALA A 433 -1.25 -7.09 -10.20
N GLY A 434 -2.41 -6.71 -9.66
CA GLY A 434 -2.55 -6.01 -8.39
C GLY A 434 -4.00 -6.01 -7.87
N GLY A 435 -4.21 -5.35 -6.72
CA GLY A 435 -5.54 -5.13 -6.14
C GLY A 435 -6.26 -3.95 -6.80
N THR A 436 -7.55 -3.77 -6.48
CA THR A 436 -8.38 -2.68 -7.03
C THR A 436 -8.43 -1.47 -6.09
N GLY A 437 -8.90 -0.32 -6.59
CA GLY A 437 -9.12 0.90 -5.82
C GLY A 437 -8.11 1.99 -6.13
N SER A 438 -7.82 2.87 -5.17
CA SER A 438 -6.81 3.93 -5.35
C SER A 438 -5.43 3.37 -5.68
N GLY A 439 -5.07 2.19 -5.15
CA GLY A 439 -3.79 1.52 -5.41
C GLY A 439 -3.68 0.74 -6.72
N ASP A 440 -4.69 0.80 -7.60
CA ASP A 440 -4.63 0.23 -8.95
C ASP A 440 -3.69 1.04 -9.88
N VAL A 441 -3.35 0.50 -11.05
CA VAL A 441 -2.51 1.19 -12.04
C VAL A 441 -3.20 1.11 -13.40
N ASN A 442 -2.98 2.12 -14.25
CA ASN A 442 -3.35 2.02 -15.66
C ASN A 442 -2.10 1.60 -16.44
N GLU A 443 -1.86 0.29 -16.50
CA GLU A 443 -0.72 -0.29 -17.23
C GLU A 443 -1.01 -0.60 -18.70
N ALA A 444 0.05 -0.66 -19.51
CA ALA A 444 -0.07 -0.95 -20.94
C ALA A 444 -0.43 -2.41 -21.24
N TYR A 445 -0.06 -3.32 -20.34
CA TYR A 445 -0.25 -4.77 -20.49
C TYR A 445 -0.09 -5.48 -19.13
N THR A 446 -0.60 -6.69 -19.03
CA THR A 446 -0.28 -7.63 -17.96
C THR A 446 0.13 -8.96 -18.58
N ILE A 447 1.34 -9.44 -18.27
CA ILE A 447 1.84 -10.72 -18.76
C ILE A 447 1.23 -11.87 -17.96
N SER A 448 0.48 -12.72 -18.64
CA SER A 448 -0.09 -13.95 -18.08
C SER A 448 0.98 -14.99 -17.75
N LEU A 449 0.65 -16.01 -16.94
CA LEU A 449 1.56 -17.12 -16.70
C LEU A 449 1.81 -17.94 -17.98
N GLU A 450 0.81 -18.08 -18.85
CA GLU A 450 0.96 -18.69 -20.18
C GLU A 450 2.06 -17.98 -20.99
N GLU A 451 1.95 -16.67 -21.12
CA GLU A 451 2.92 -15.86 -21.87
C GLU A 451 4.30 -15.89 -21.23
N GLY A 452 4.38 -15.77 -19.90
CA GLY A 452 5.64 -15.83 -19.16
C GLY A 452 6.38 -17.15 -19.37
N LEU A 453 5.68 -18.28 -19.32
CA LEU A 453 6.26 -19.61 -19.56
C LEU A 453 6.69 -19.78 -21.02
N LYS A 454 5.91 -19.29 -21.99
CA LYS A 454 6.31 -19.27 -23.40
C LYS A 454 7.58 -18.45 -23.62
N ASN A 455 7.66 -17.27 -23.01
CA ASN A 455 8.85 -16.41 -23.07
C ASN A 455 10.08 -17.08 -22.45
N ALA A 456 9.90 -17.94 -21.45
CA ALA A 456 10.96 -18.74 -20.83
C ALA A 456 11.32 -20.03 -21.62
N GLY A 457 10.61 -20.33 -22.71
CA GLY A 457 10.87 -21.48 -23.58
C GLY A 457 10.18 -22.78 -23.16
N PHE A 458 9.08 -22.70 -22.39
CA PHE A 458 8.23 -23.85 -22.12
C PHE A 458 7.17 -24.02 -23.22
N GLU A 459 6.77 -25.27 -23.46
CA GLU A 459 5.63 -25.58 -24.32
C GLU A 459 4.36 -25.61 -23.46
N ILE A 460 3.28 -24.98 -23.92
CA ILE A 460 1.99 -25.02 -23.22
C ILE A 460 1.14 -26.15 -23.77
N ASN A 461 0.55 -26.95 -22.89
CA ASN A 461 -0.30 -28.05 -23.28
C ASN A 461 -1.59 -27.55 -23.96
N GLU A 462 -1.73 -27.85 -25.25
CA GLU A 462 -2.87 -27.41 -26.07
C GLU A 462 -4.22 -27.96 -25.57
N LYS A 463 -4.24 -29.14 -24.94
CA LYS A 463 -5.49 -29.70 -24.39
C LYS A 463 -5.95 -28.93 -23.17
N ALA A 464 -5.03 -28.58 -22.27
CA ALA A 464 -5.33 -27.76 -21.09
C ALA A 464 -5.76 -26.35 -21.51
N LYS A 465 -5.07 -25.74 -22.48
CA LYS A 465 -5.44 -24.44 -23.05
C LYS A 465 -6.84 -24.47 -23.65
N LYS A 466 -7.14 -25.46 -24.50
CA LYS A 466 -8.47 -25.60 -25.11
C LYS A 466 -9.59 -25.75 -24.08
N ALA A 467 -9.33 -26.44 -22.97
CA ALA A 467 -10.29 -26.55 -21.87
C ALA A 467 -10.62 -25.16 -21.29
N PHE A 468 -9.60 -24.31 -21.08
CA PHE A 468 -9.81 -22.93 -20.63
C PHE A 468 -10.58 -22.09 -21.66
N GLU A 469 -10.24 -22.18 -22.95
CA GLU A 469 -10.93 -21.45 -24.01
C GLU A 469 -12.42 -21.80 -24.09
N ILE A 470 -12.76 -23.09 -23.96
CA ILE A 470 -14.16 -23.56 -23.90
C ILE A 470 -14.86 -23.01 -22.66
N HIS A 471 -14.20 -23.02 -21.50
CA HIS A 471 -14.74 -22.46 -20.26
C HIS A 471 -14.98 -20.95 -20.39
N LYS A 472 -14.02 -20.19 -20.94
CA LYS A 472 -14.16 -18.75 -21.17
C LYS A 472 -15.31 -18.43 -22.13
N ALA A 473 -15.39 -19.13 -23.27
CA ALA A 473 -16.48 -18.96 -24.22
C ALA A 473 -17.87 -19.28 -23.63
N SER A 474 -17.94 -20.26 -22.73
CA SER A 474 -19.20 -20.66 -22.08
C SER A 474 -19.66 -19.68 -20.99
N ASN A 475 -18.76 -18.83 -20.48
CA ASN A 475 -19.01 -17.90 -19.38
C ASN A 475 -18.62 -16.45 -19.72
N GLU A 476 -18.71 -16.06 -21.01
CA GLU A 476 -18.16 -14.80 -21.54
C GLU A 476 -18.49 -13.55 -20.70
N LYS A 477 -19.73 -13.44 -20.20
CA LYS A 477 -20.17 -12.30 -19.38
C LYS A 477 -19.43 -12.16 -18.06
N GLU A 478 -19.00 -13.27 -17.46
CA GLU A 478 -18.31 -13.30 -16.17
C GLU A 478 -16.81 -12.98 -16.32
N PHE A 479 -16.30 -12.98 -17.56
CA PHE A 479 -14.94 -12.57 -17.88
C PHE A 479 -14.80 -11.08 -18.19
N ILE A 480 -15.92 -10.33 -18.28
CA ILE A 480 -15.89 -8.89 -18.50
C ILE A 480 -15.41 -8.20 -17.21
N LYS A 481 -14.26 -7.53 -17.28
CA LYS A 481 -13.73 -6.75 -16.15
C LYS A 481 -14.58 -5.49 -15.95
N PRO A 482 -14.80 -5.04 -14.71
CA PRO A 482 -15.40 -3.73 -14.46
C PRO A 482 -14.53 -2.61 -15.06
N GLU A 483 -15.16 -1.54 -15.55
CA GLU A 483 -14.47 -0.37 -16.11
C GLU A 483 -14.90 0.92 -15.40
N GLY A 484 -14.08 1.97 -15.54
CA GLY A 484 -14.34 3.30 -14.98
C GLY A 484 -14.54 3.26 -13.46
N TYR A 485 -15.52 3.99 -12.95
CA TYR A 485 -15.82 4.04 -11.52
C TYR A 485 -16.15 2.67 -10.90
N SER A 486 -16.69 1.73 -11.70
CA SER A 486 -16.99 0.38 -11.22
C SER A 486 -15.72 -0.40 -10.87
N ALA A 487 -14.63 -0.20 -11.62
CA ALA A 487 -13.33 -0.84 -11.37
C ALA A 487 -12.72 -0.46 -10.03
N LEU A 488 -13.02 0.75 -9.53
CA LEU A 488 -12.51 1.22 -8.23
C LEU A 488 -13.20 0.58 -7.03
N THR A 489 -14.42 0.06 -7.21
CA THR A 489 -15.29 -0.37 -6.09
C THR A 489 -15.82 -1.80 -6.22
N THR A 490 -15.52 -2.47 -7.33
CA THR A 490 -15.99 -3.82 -7.63
C THR A 490 -14.81 -4.74 -7.90
N GLN A 491 -14.63 -5.73 -7.03
CA GLN A 491 -13.64 -6.78 -7.21
C GLN A 491 -14.02 -7.69 -8.38
N TYR A 492 -13.03 -8.07 -9.18
CA TYR A 492 -13.19 -8.99 -10.30
C TYR A 492 -12.77 -10.41 -9.91
N PHE A 493 -13.71 -11.35 -10.01
CA PHE A 493 -13.47 -12.78 -9.78
C PHE A 493 -13.94 -13.58 -11.00
N PRO A 494 -13.02 -14.09 -11.84
CA PRO A 494 -13.43 -14.91 -12.97
C PRO A 494 -14.01 -16.26 -12.50
N PRO A 495 -14.89 -16.88 -13.29
CA PRO A 495 -15.61 -18.09 -12.89
C PRO A 495 -14.64 -19.26 -12.70
N ARG A 496 -14.79 -19.97 -11.59
CA ARG A 496 -13.97 -21.14 -11.26
C ARG A 496 -14.17 -22.27 -12.27
N MET A 497 -13.09 -22.97 -12.58
CA MET A 497 -13.08 -24.02 -13.59
C MET A 497 -13.02 -25.42 -12.96
N ASN A 498 -13.72 -26.38 -13.56
CA ASN A 498 -13.64 -27.80 -13.26
C ASN A 498 -13.17 -28.56 -14.50
N TYR A 499 -12.49 -29.69 -14.30
CA TYR A 499 -12.01 -30.55 -15.39
C TYR A 499 -12.76 -31.89 -15.39
N ALA A 500 -13.30 -32.29 -16.54
CA ALA A 500 -13.94 -33.60 -16.67
C ALA A 500 -12.91 -34.73 -16.55
N ASN A 501 -13.33 -35.95 -16.15
CA ASN A 501 -12.38 -37.06 -15.96
C ASN A 501 -11.62 -37.43 -17.24
N ASP A 502 -12.31 -37.48 -18.38
CA ASP A 502 -11.69 -37.88 -19.64
C ASP A 502 -10.84 -36.76 -20.24
N GLU A 503 -11.28 -35.52 -20.14
CA GLU A 503 -10.47 -34.34 -20.46
C GLU A 503 -9.17 -34.30 -19.64
N LEU A 504 -9.25 -34.49 -18.32
CA LEU A 504 -8.07 -34.51 -17.46
C LEU A 504 -7.12 -35.68 -17.81
N LYS A 505 -7.63 -36.85 -18.19
CA LYS A 505 -6.78 -37.96 -18.66
C LYS A 505 -6.01 -37.60 -19.93
N GLU A 506 -6.63 -36.88 -20.87
CA GLU A 506 -5.96 -36.40 -22.09
C GLU A 506 -4.90 -35.34 -21.78
N ILE A 507 -5.20 -34.40 -20.88
CA ILE A 507 -4.24 -33.38 -20.42
C ILE A 507 -3.03 -34.06 -19.79
N VAL A 508 -3.26 -34.96 -18.82
CA VAL A 508 -2.19 -35.66 -18.11
C VAL A 508 -1.35 -36.53 -19.03
N SER A 509 -1.95 -37.22 -20.00
CA SER A 509 -1.20 -38.11 -20.90
C SER A 509 -0.25 -37.35 -21.82
N SER A 510 -0.60 -36.11 -22.18
CA SER A 510 0.14 -35.26 -23.13
C SER A 510 1.05 -34.21 -22.49
N SER A 511 1.08 -34.09 -21.15
CA SER A 511 1.88 -33.10 -20.42
C SER A 511 3.00 -33.74 -19.63
N ASP A 512 4.10 -33.04 -19.37
CA ASP A 512 5.17 -33.53 -18.49
C ASP A 512 4.95 -33.14 -17.02
N ILE A 513 4.35 -31.98 -16.78
CA ILE A 513 4.12 -31.39 -15.47
C ILE A 513 2.82 -30.59 -15.48
N GLY A 514 2.13 -30.53 -14.34
CA GLY A 514 0.94 -29.71 -14.15
C GLY A 514 1.24 -28.48 -13.30
N ILE A 515 0.67 -27.33 -13.65
CA ILE A 515 0.68 -26.12 -12.83
C ILE A 515 -0.75 -25.65 -12.61
N ILE A 516 -1.15 -25.57 -11.34
CA ILE A 516 -2.46 -25.05 -10.93
C ILE A 516 -2.25 -23.63 -10.41
N THR A 517 -2.90 -22.64 -11.03
CA THR A 517 -2.89 -21.26 -10.51
C THR A 517 -4.17 -20.99 -9.73
N ILE A 518 -4.01 -20.53 -8.47
CA ILE A 518 -5.09 -20.09 -7.59
C ILE A 518 -5.00 -18.58 -7.45
N GLY A 519 -6.05 -17.88 -7.88
CA GLY A 519 -6.11 -16.43 -7.89
C GLY A 519 -7.06 -15.84 -6.85
N ARG A 520 -6.70 -14.70 -6.27
CA ARG A 520 -7.60 -13.86 -5.46
C ARG A 520 -7.34 -12.40 -5.78
N ASN A 521 -8.40 -11.62 -5.90
CA ASN A 521 -8.34 -10.18 -5.96
C ASN A 521 -9.02 -9.59 -4.71
N SER A 522 -8.56 -8.44 -4.25
CA SER A 522 -9.17 -7.64 -3.20
C SER A 522 -8.89 -6.17 -3.48
N GLY A 523 -9.48 -5.27 -2.71
CA GLY A 523 -9.28 -3.87 -2.98
C GLY A 523 -9.93 -2.96 -1.98
N GLU A 524 -9.75 -1.68 -2.24
CA GLU A 524 -10.34 -0.60 -1.46
C GLU A 524 -11.87 -0.68 -1.38
N GLY A 525 -12.42 -0.33 -0.21
CA GLY A 525 -13.85 -0.15 -0.01
C GLY A 525 -14.61 -1.39 0.41
N GLY A 526 -13.96 -2.54 0.61
CA GLY A 526 -14.59 -3.71 1.21
C GLY A 526 -13.60 -4.73 1.75
N ASP A 527 -13.90 -5.27 2.94
CA ASP A 527 -13.12 -6.36 3.51
C ASP A 527 -13.43 -7.70 2.83
N ARG A 528 -12.46 -8.60 2.86
CA ARG A 528 -12.60 -9.97 2.38
C ARG A 528 -13.49 -10.79 3.30
N VAL A 529 -13.89 -11.97 2.84
CA VAL A 529 -14.74 -12.91 3.60
C VAL A 529 -14.08 -14.26 3.77
N GLU A 530 -14.58 -15.05 4.72
CA GLU A 530 -14.03 -16.38 4.99
C GLU A 530 -14.37 -17.38 3.86
N LYS A 531 -15.66 -17.52 3.55
CA LYS A 531 -16.16 -18.55 2.63
C LYS A 531 -15.86 -18.18 1.18
N ASP A 532 -15.32 -19.14 0.43
CA ASP A 532 -15.04 -19.00 -1.01
C ASP A 532 -14.10 -17.82 -1.34
N ASP A 533 -13.31 -17.36 -0.36
CA ASP A 533 -12.27 -16.34 -0.52
C ASP A 533 -11.03 -16.74 0.31
N PHE A 534 -11.02 -16.48 1.64
CA PHE A 534 -9.94 -16.99 2.52
C PHE A 534 -9.87 -18.52 2.48
N LEU A 535 -11.01 -19.20 2.60
CA LEU A 535 -11.13 -20.62 2.32
C LEU A 535 -11.25 -20.83 0.81
N LEU A 536 -10.49 -21.81 0.29
CA LEU A 536 -10.74 -22.28 -1.07
C LEU A 536 -12.16 -22.81 -1.20
N SER A 537 -12.79 -22.50 -2.32
CA SER A 537 -14.10 -23.07 -2.63
C SER A 537 -14.03 -24.57 -2.81
N LYS A 538 -15.17 -25.26 -2.70
CA LYS A 538 -15.20 -26.70 -2.92
C LYS A 538 -14.76 -27.10 -4.34
N ILE A 539 -14.99 -26.22 -5.31
CA ILE A 539 -14.55 -26.40 -6.70
C ILE A 539 -13.02 -26.40 -6.77
N GLU A 540 -12.36 -25.42 -6.15
CA GLU A 540 -10.90 -25.30 -6.14
C GLU A 540 -10.23 -26.44 -5.37
N GLN A 541 -10.74 -26.79 -4.19
CA GLN A 541 -10.24 -27.93 -3.41
C GLN A 541 -10.33 -29.23 -4.23
N ASN A 542 -11.48 -29.48 -4.87
CA ASN A 542 -11.67 -30.65 -5.71
C ASN A 542 -10.74 -30.63 -6.94
N MET A 543 -10.52 -29.47 -7.56
CA MET A 543 -9.59 -29.30 -8.67
C MET A 543 -8.17 -29.68 -8.25
N ILE A 544 -7.66 -29.11 -7.14
CA ILE A 544 -6.31 -29.40 -6.63
C ILE A 544 -6.14 -30.90 -6.38
N ALA A 545 -7.02 -31.48 -5.56
CA ALA A 545 -6.92 -32.90 -5.21
C ALA A 545 -7.01 -33.82 -6.43
N LYS A 546 -7.93 -33.52 -7.37
CA LYS A 546 -8.16 -34.34 -8.56
C LYS A 546 -7.02 -34.26 -9.56
N VAL A 547 -6.51 -33.05 -9.82
CA VAL A 547 -5.37 -32.83 -10.73
C VAL A 547 -4.12 -33.49 -10.16
N CYS A 548 -3.77 -33.23 -8.90
CA CYS A 548 -2.60 -33.85 -8.25
C CYS A 548 -2.67 -35.38 -8.33
N LYS A 549 -3.81 -35.98 -7.92
CA LYS A 549 -4.02 -37.43 -8.02
C LYS A 549 -3.84 -37.97 -9.44
N ALA A 550 -4.34 -37.27 -10.45
CA ALA A 550 -4.24 -37.72 -11.84
C ALA A 550 -2.80 -37.66 -12.39
N PHE A 551 -2.06 -36.60 -12.09
CA PHE A 551 -0.64 -36.47 -12.45
C PHE A 551 0.23 -37.48 -11.70
N HIS A 552 0.05 -37.63 -10.39
CA HIS A 552 0.79 -38.58 -9.56
C HIS A 552 0.56 -40.03 -9.99
N ALA A 553 -0.64 -40.40 -10.43
CA ALA A 553 -0.93 -41.72 -10.99
C ALA A 553 -0.13 -42.06 -12.26
N LYS A 554 0.52 -41.06 -12.88
CA LYS A 554 1.45 -41.21 -14.00
C LYS A 554 2.90 -40.91 -13.63
N GLY A 555 3.21 -40.74 -12.34
CA GLY A 555 4.54 -40.38 -11.85
C GLY A 555 4.96 -38.96 -12.23
N LYS A 556 4.01 -38.07 -12.54
CA LYS A 556 4.26 -36.68 -12.93
C LYS A 556 3.99 -35.74 -11.76
N LYS A 557 4.70 -34.61 -11.73
CA LYS A 557 4.65 -33.63 -10.64
C LYS A 557 3.60 -32.54 -10.89
N VAL A 558 3.15 -31.90 -9.81
CA VAL A 558 2.23 -30.75 -9.85
C VAL A 558 2.75 -29.61 -8.98
N VAL A 559 2.72 -28.40 -9.53
CA VAL A 559 3.04 -27.15 -8.83
C VAL A 559 1.75 -26.36 -8.62
N VAL A 560 1.57 -25.76 -7.44
CA VAL A 560 0.56 -24.72 -7.23
C VAL A 560 1.23 -23.35 -7.23
N VAL A 561 0.71 -22.43 -8.04
CA VAL A 561 1.10 -21.00 -8.04
C VAL A 561 -0.04 -20.20 -7.41
N MET A 562 0.25 -19.48 -6.34
CA MET A 562 -0.74 -18.65 -5.64
C MET A 562 -0.58 -17.19 -6.08
N ASN A 563 -1.50 -16.71 -6.92
CA ASN A 563 -1.58 -15.32 -7.40
C ASN A 563 -2.64 -14.55 -6.61
N ILE A 564 -2.30 -14.18 -5.37
CA ILE A 564 -3.24 -13.65 -4.37
C ILE A 564 -2.72 -12.32 -3.79
N GLY A 565 -3.62 -11.40 -3.42
CA GLY A 565 -3.27 -10.13 -2.75
C GLY A 565 -3.34 -10.18 -1.22
N GLY A 566 -3.79 -11.29 -0.64
CA GLY A 566 -3.90 -11.47 0.81
C GLY A 566 -3.88 -12.94 1.19
N VAL A 567 -3.65 -13.23 2.47
CA VAL A 567 -3.51 -14.59 3.00
C VAL A 567 -4.77 -15.42 2.73
N ILE A 568 -4.58 -16.69 2.35
CA ILE A 568 -5.64 -17.70 2.25
C ILE A 568 -5.26 -18.92 3.09
N GLU A 569 -6.26 -19.74 3.41
CA GLU A 569 -6.08 -21.04 4.04
C GLU A 569 -5.29 -21.97 3.12
N THR A 570 -4.30 -22.68 3.67
CA THR A 570 -3.40 -23.56 2.92
C THR A 570 -3.29 -24.97 3.49
N ASP A 571 -3.58 -25.16 4.78
CA ASP A 571 -3.35 -26.42 5.49
C ASP A 571 -4.15 -27.59 4.91
N SER A 572 -5.40 -27.35 4.52
CA SER A 572 -6.33 -28.35 4.00
C SER A 572 -5.94 -28.95 2.66
N TRP A 573 -5.00 -28.34 1.92
CA TRP A 573 -4.65 -28.76 0.56
C TRP A 573 -3.15 -28.73 0.24
N LYS A 574 -2.28 -28.10 1.06
CA LYS A 574 -0.85 -27.95 0.78
C LYS A 574 -0.08 -29.27 0.62
N GLU A 575 -0.63 -30.36 1.15
CA GLU A 575 -0.04 -31.70 1.01
C GLU A 575 -0.32 -32.36 -0.35
N HIS A 576 -1.27 -31.83 -1.14
CA HIS A 576 -1.57 -32.38 -2.47
C HIS A 576 -0.49 -32.12 -3.54
N PRO A 577 -0.03 -30.88 -3.76
CA PRO A 577 1.00 -30.61 -4.77
C PRO A 577 2.41 -30.94 -4.26
N ASP A 578 3.34 -31.10 -5.21
CA ASP A 578 4.75 -31.35 -4.92
C ASP A 578 5.53 -30.05 -4.67
N ALA A 579 5.05 -28.91 -5.19
CA ALA A 579 5.61 -27.59 -4.89
C ALA A 579 4.53 -26.51 -4.83
N ILE A 580 4.78 -25.48 -4.03
CA ILE A 580 3.89 -24.33 -3.86
C ILE A 580 4.73 -23.06 -3.97
N LEU A 581 4.43 -22.22 -4.95
CA LEU A 581 5.02 -20.90 -5.12
C LEU A 581 3.95 -19.84 -4.81
N LEU A 582 4.22 -19.02 -3.81
CA LEU A 582 3.45 -17.82 -3.55
C LEU A 582 3.97 -16.69 -4.43
N ALA A 583 3.24 -16.42 -5.50
CA ALA A 583 3.57 -15.39 -6.48
C ALA A 583 3.06 -14.00 -6.08
N TRP A 584 2.18 -13.92 -5.08
CA TRP A 584 1.42 -12.73 -4.72
C TRP A 584 0.77 -12.08 -5.96
N GLN A 585 0.85 -10.76 -6.11
CA GLN A 585 0.47 -10.02 -7.32
C GLN A 585 1.69 -9.19 -7.75
N GLY A 586 2.31 -9.60 -8.86
CA GLY A 586 3.65 -9.16 -9.26
C GLY A 586 3.71 -7.96 -10.20
N GLY A 587 2.60 -7.25 -10.38
CA GLY A 587 2.50 -6.18 -11.37
C GLY A 587 2.48 -6.69 -12.82
N GLN A 588 2.78 -5.81 -13.78
CA GLN A 588 2.65 -6.08 -15.22
C GLN A 588 3.53 -7.23 -15.72
N GLU A 589 4.66 -7.48 -15.04
CA GLU A 589 5.61 -8.54 -15.37
C GLU A 589 5.42 -9.82 -14.53
N GLY A 590 4.30 -9.94 -13.80
CA GLY A 590 4.04 -11.04 -12.86
C GLY A 590 4.24 -12.43 -13.48
N GLY A 591 3.66 -12.71 -14.65
CA GLY A 591 3.81 -14.00 -15.33
C GLY A 591 5.25 -14.32 -15.74
N ASN A 592 6.00 -13.33 -16.24
CA ASN A 592 7.43 -13.46 -16.55
C ASN A 592 8.27 -13.74 -15.29
N SER A 593 7.89 -13.14 -14.16
CA SER A 593 8.57 -13.29 -12.88
C SER A 593 8.34 -14.68 -12.28
N VAL A 594 7.12 -15.21 -12.38
CA VAL A 594 6.82 -16.61 -12.02
C VAL A 594 7.66 -17.55 -12.89
N ALA A 595 7.71 -17.32 -14.20
CA ALA A 595 8.50 -18.16 -15.11
C ALA A 595 10.01 -18.11 -14.81
N ASP A 596 10.55 -16.98 -14.35
CA ASP A 596 11.95 -16.86 -13.93
C ASP A 596 12.26 -17.74 -12.71
N ILE A 597 11.35 -17.82 -11.74
CA ILE A 597 11.47 -18.73 -10.59
C ILE A 597 11.32 -20.18 -11.05
N LEU A 598 10.23 -20.51 -11.75
CA LEU A 598 9.93 -21.88 -12.15
C LEU A 598 11.03 -22.49 -13.04
N SER A 599 11.70 -21.69 -13.87
CA SER A 599 12.81 -22.15 -14.71
C SER A 599 14.16 -22.24 -13.99
N GLY A 600 14.26 -21.74 -12.76
CA GLY A 600 15.52 -21.63 -12.03
C GLY A 600 16.45 -20.52 -12.52
N LYS A 601 15.97 -19.65 -13.43
CA LYS A 601 16.71 -18.44 -13.84
C LYS A 601 16.91 -17.51 -12.63
N THR A 602 15.91 -17.45 -11.75
CA THR A 602 15.99 -16.78 -10.45
C THR A 602 15.82 -17.81 -9.35
N ASN A 603 16.70 -17.76 -8.36
CA ASN A 603 16.55 -18.55 -7.13
C ASN A 603 15.56 -17.82 -6.19
N PRO A 604 14.45 -18.47 -5.74
CA PRO A 604 13.53 -17.85 -4.80
C PRO A 604 14.25 -17.48 -3.51
N SER A 605 13.98 -16.25 -3.06
CA SER A 605 14.59 -15.68 -1.85
C SER A 605 13.63 -14.78 -1.07
N GLY A 606 12.34 -14.79 -1.44
CA GLY A 606 11.31 -14.08 -0.70
C GLY A 606 10.99 -14.81 0.61
N LYS A 607 10.60 -14.04 1.63
CA LYS A 607 10.17 -14.54 2.94
C LYS A 607 8.84 -13.90 3.33
N LEU A 608 7.96 -14.64 4.00
CA LEU A 608 6.62 -14.17 4.35
C LEU A 608 6.65 -12.93 5.26
N PRO A 609 5.94 -11.84 4.91
CA PRO A 609 5.79 -10.67 5.76
C PRO A 609 4.57 -10.77 6.68
N MET A 610 3.82 -11.87 6.60
CA MET A 610 2.63 -12.14 7.41
C MET A 610 2.52 -13.64 7.68
N THR A 611 1.97 -14.01 8.83
CA THR A 611 1.72 -15.40 9.21
C THR A 611 0.56 -15.99 8.38
N PHE A 612 0.72 -17.24 7.90
CA PHE A 612 -0.37 -18.01 7.30
C PHE A 612 -0.97 -18.94 8.37
N PRO A 613 -2.15 -18.63 8.93
CA PRO A 613 -2.76 -19.45 9.97
C PRO A 613 -3.30 -20.77 9.41
N ILE A 614 -3.53 -21.75 10.29
CA ILE A 614 -4.27 -22.97 9.93
C ILE A 614 -5.76 -22.64 9.83
N ASN A 615 -6.33 -21.96 10.82
CA ASN A 615 -7.71 -21.49 10.81
C ASN A 615 -7.77 -19.98 10.95
N LEU A 616 -8.77 -19.35 10.31
CA LEU A 616 -8.98 -17.91 10.46
C LEU A 616 -9.19 -17.49 11.93
N ASN A 617 -9.92 -18.32 12.68
CA ASN A 617 -10.23 -18.10 14.10
C ASN A 617 -9.00 -18.17 15.02
N ASP A 618 -7.84 -18.63 14.52
CA ASP A 618 -6.60 -18.66 15.29
C ASP A 618 -5.95 -17.27 15.43
N HIS A 619 -6.40 -16.27 14.66
CA HIS A 619 -5.99 -14.89 14.86
C HIS A 619 -6.68 -14.28 16.08
N ALA A 620 -5.92 -13.69 17.01
CA ALA A 620 -6.46 -12.95 18.15
C ALA A 620 -7.47 -11.86 17.77
N SER A 621 -7.23 -11.17 16.65
CA SER A 621 -8.11 -10.11 16.16
C SER A 621 -9.43 -10.60 15.56
N ASN A 622 -9.61 -11.91 15.33
CA ASN A 622 -10.77 -12.45 14.61
C ASN A 622 -12.11 -12.17 15.33
N ALA A 623 -12.14 -12.25 16.67
CA ALA A 623 -13.32 -11.87 17.46
C ALA A 623 -13.69 -10.38 17.32
N ASN A 624 -12.73 -9.56 16.89
CA ASN A 624 -12.80 -8.12 16.82
C ASN A 624 -12.54 -7.61 15.39
N PHE A 625 -13.06 -8.31 14.39
CA PHE A 625 -12.98 -7.92 12.99
C PHE A 625 -14.34 -8.08 12.28
N PRO A 626 -14.68 -7.24 11.29
CA PRO A 626 -15.90 -7.40 10.48
C PRO A 626 -15.80 -8.59 9.51
N LEU A 627 -16.31 -9.76 9.91
CA LEU A 627 -16.22 -10.99 9.11
C LEU A 627 -17.20 -11.04 7.91
N GLU A 628 -18.19 -10.14 7.87
CA GLU A 628 -19.23 -10.12 6.84
C GLU A 628 -18.80 -9.45 5.52
N GLY A 629 -17.60 -8.85 5.47
CA GLY A 629 -17.12 -8.14 4.26
C GLY A 629 -17.95 -6.89 3.95
N GLY A 630 -18.19 -6.05 4.96
CA GLY A 630 -18.94 -4.81 4.77
C GLY A 630 -18.24 -3.85 3.82
N LYS A 631 -19.01 -2.97 3.18
CA LYS A 631 -18.47 -1.95 2.26
C LYS A 631 -18.35 -0.60 2.94
N LEU A 632 -17.50 0.26 2.39
CA LEU A 632 -17.43 1.68 2.70
C LEU A 632 -18.77 2.37 2.39
N ASP A 633 -19.23 3.25 3.30
CA ASP A 633 -20.38 4.13 3.04
C ASP A 633 -19.95 5.40 2.28
N VAL A 634 -20.00 5.32 0.95
CA VAL A 634 -19.60 6.40 0.03
C VAL A 634 -20.49 7.65 0.17
N ILE A 635 -21.77 7.49 0.51
CA ILE A 635 -22.69 8.62 0.68
C ILE A 635 -22.28 9.42 1.91
N ASN A 636 -22.03 8.74 3.04
CA ASN A 636 -21.56 9.41 4.25
C ASN A 636 -20.18 10.04 4.06
N LEU A 637 -19.30 9.42 3.26
CA LEU A 637 -17.99 9.97 2.94
C LEU A 637 -18.08 11.35 2.26
N ILE A 638 -18.91 11.48 1.23
CA ILE A 638 -18.97 12.72 0.41
C ILE A 638 -19.78 13.82 1.10
N PHE A 639 -20.94 13.48 1.67
CA PHE A 639 -21.87 14.48 2.18
C PHE A 639 -21.67 14.79 3.67
N GLY A 640 -20.90 13.95 4.37
CA GLY A 640 -20.81 13.97 5.83
C GLY A 640 -22.17 13.70 6.48
N SER A 641 -22.16 13.57 7.80
CA SER A 641 -23.34 13.49 8.68
C SER A 641 -24.16 12.20 8.66
N ARG A 642 -23.89 11.35 9.66
CA ARG A 642 -24.94 11.01 10.61
C ARG A 642 -24.56 11.61 11.96
N ASP A 643 -25.56 12.02 12.75
CA ASP A 643 -25.36 12.19 14.18
C ASP A 643 -24.76 10.89 14.74
N GLU A 644 -23.92 10.99 15.78
CA GLU A 644 -23.40 9.77 16.41
C GLU A 644 -24.57 8.87 16.79
N LYS A 645 -24.49 7.61 16.36
CA LYS A 645 -25.47 6.61 16.77
C LYS A 645 -25.49 6.56 18.30
N PRO A 646 -26.68 6.54 18.93
CA PRO A 646 -26.80 6.25 20.34
C PRO A 646 -26.01 4.99 20.71
N GLU A 647 -25.40 4.96 21.89
CA GLU A 647 -24.50 3.86 22.30
C GLU A 647 -25.16 2.48 22.18
N ASN A 648 -26.46 2.39 22.51
CA ASN A 648 -27.26 1.17 22.41
C ASN A 648 -27.59 0.73 20.97
N GLU A 649 -27.29 1.55 19.96
CA GLU A 649 -27.47 1.27 18.53
C GLU A 649 -26.14 1.02 17.80
N LYS A 650 -25.00 1.23 18.47
CA LYS A 650 -23.68 0.98 17.89
C LYS A 650 -23.43 -0.52 17.70
N ILE A 651 -22.96 -0.89 16.52
CA ILE A 651 -22.66 -2.26 16.13
C ILE A 651 -21.14 -2.49 16.25
N LYS A 652 -20.76 -3.46 17.09
CA LYS A 652 -19.36 -3.90 17.22
C LYS A 652 -18.79 -4.35 15.87
N ASN A 653 -17.53 -4.03 15.62
CA ASN A 653 -16.75 -4.24 14.40
C ASN A 653 -17.21 -3.44 13.16
N LYS A 654 -18.25 -2.59 13.30
CA LYS A 654 -18.73 -1.65 12.27
C LYS A 654 -18.60 -0.21 12.75
N ASP A 655 -19.32 0.14 13.81
CA ASP A 655 -19.29 1.47 14.41
C ASP A 655 -18.08 1.67 15.34
N TYR A 656 -17.65 0.62 16.03
CA TYR A 656 -16.44 0.61 16.85
C TYR A 656 -15.80 -0.78 16.82
N THR A 657 -14.48 -0.84 16.95
CA THR A 657 -13.71 -2.10 16.95
C THR A 657 -12.70 -2.08 18.09
N ASN A 658 -12.81 -3.03 19.02
CA ASN A 658 -11.87 -3.14 20.15
C ASN A 658 -10.64 -3.95 19.74
N TYR A 659 -9.45 -3.38 19.83
CA TYR A 659 -8.20 -4.10 19.56
C TYR A 659 -7.75 -4.81 20.84
N GLU A 660 -8.59 -5.75 21.30
CA GLU A 660 -8.41 -6.47 22.58
C GLU A 660 -7.17 -7.36 22.56
N GLU A 661 -6.68 -7.74 21.38
CA GLU A 661 -5.41 -8.46 21.23
C GLU A 661 -4.18 -7.62 21.62
N GLY A 662 -4.32 -6.29 21.72
CA GLY A 662 -3.24 -5.40 22.13
C GLY A 662 -1.99 -5.55 21.25
N ILE A 663 -0.86 -5.88 21.87
CA ILE A 663 0.42 -6.08 21.18
C ILE A 663 0.57 -7.47 20.52
N TYR A 664 -0.40 -8.36 20.73
CA TYR A 664 -0.41 -9.73 20.19
C TYR A 664 -1.08 -9.76 18.81
N VAL A 665 -0.43 -9.09 17.84
CA VAL A 665 -0.81 -9.12 16.43
C VAL A 665 0.18 -9.97 15.65
N GLY A 666 -0.32 -10.80 14.73
CA GLY A 666 0.51 -11.67 13.89
C GLY A 666 1.31 -12.69 14.72
N TYR A 667 2.55 -12.97 14.31
CA TYR A 667 3.43 -13.96 14.94
C TYR A 667 3.61 -13.75 16.45
N ARG A 668 3.49 -12.50 16.95
CA ARG A 668 3.56 -12.21 18.40
C ARG A 668 2.51 -13.00 19.17
N HIS A 669 1.30 -13.12 18.63
CA HIS A 669 0.22 -13.93 19.20
C HIS A 669 0.47 -15.43 19.03
N PHE A 670 0.69 -15.87 17.79
CA PHE A 670 0.85 -17.29 17.48
C PHE A 670 1.99 -17.93 18.28
N ASP A 671 3.08 -17.19 18.49
CA ASP A 671 4.19 -17.68 19.30
C ASP A 671 3.85 -17.68 20.79
N LYS A 672 3.23 -16.61 21.32
CA LYS A 672 2.83 -16.50 22.73
C LYS A 672 1.89 -17.61 23.16
N GLU A 673 0.88 -17.90 22.33
CA GLU A 673 -0.12 -18.93 22.59
C GLU A 673 0.32 -20.33 22.13
N ASN A 674 1.52 -20.46 21.54
CA ASN A 674 2.04 -21.70 20.98
C ASN A 674 1.05 -22.38 20.01
N ILE A 675 0.46 -21.57 19.12
CA ILE A 675 -0.48 -22.02 18.09
C ILE A 675 0.29 -22.42 16.84
N ASP A 676 -0.06 -23.57 16.27
CA ASP A 676 0.50 -24.03 15.00
C ASP A 676 -0.01 -23.19 13.84
N VAL A 677 0.88 -22.94 12.88
CA VAL A 677 0.60 -22.12 11.70
C VAL A 677 0.94 -22.93 10.46
N SER A 678 0.26 -22.65 9.35
CA SER A 678 0.58 -23.33 8.10
C SER A 678 1.95 -22.91 7.59
N TYR A 679 2.25 -21.60 7.66
CA TYR A 679 3.59 -21.05 7.43
C TYR A 679 3.84 -19.86 8.36
N PRO A 680 4.96 -19.83 9.11
CA PRO A 680 5.25 -18.75 10.05
C PRO A 680 5.75 -17.47 9.37
N PHE A 681 5.64 -16.35 10.08
CA PHE A 681 6.29 -15.10 9.70
C PHE A 681 7.78 -15.29 9.36
N GLY A 682 8.24 -14.62 8.31
CA GLY A 682 9.61 -14.73 7.81
C GLY A 682 9.97 -16.05 7.14
N PHE A 683 9.02 -16.96 6.90
CA PHE A 683 9.30 -18.24 6.22
C PHE A 683 9.45 -18.10 4.71
N GLY A 684 10.32 -18.90 4.11
CA GLY A 684 10.45 -19.06 2.66
C GLY A 684 11.65 -19.91 2.28
N LEU A 685 11.44 -20.85 1.37
CA LEU A 685 12.47 -21.77 0.90
C LEU A 685 13.31 -21.14 -0.22
N SER A 686 14.47 -21.75 -0.48
CA SER A 686 15.37 -21.42 -1.58
C SER A 686 15.69 -22.69 -2.39
N TYR A 687 16.22 -22.53 -3.60
CA TYR A 687 16.90 -23.62 -4.32
C TYR A 687 18.30 -23.91 -3.80
N SER A 688 18.82 -23.07 -2.90
CA SER A 688 20.05 -23.31 -2.16
C SER A 688 19.80 -23.50 -0.66
N THR A 689 20.86 -23.79 0.08
CA THR A 689 20.87 -23.86 1.54
C THR A 689 21.92 -22.90 2.09
N PHE A 690 21.69 -22.39 3.29
CA PHE A 690 22.57 -21.40 3.92
C PHE A 690 22.82 -21.75 5.38
N ASP A 691 24.10 -21.76 5.76
CA ASP A 691 24.52 -22.07 7.11
C ASP A 691 24.92 -20.79 7.84
N LEU A 692 24.34 -20.57 9.01
CA LEU A 692 24.68 -19.46 9.89
C LEU A 692 25.67 -19.93 10.95
N SER A 693 26.74 -19.17 11.17
CA SER A 693 27.78 -19.49 12.16
C SER A 693 28.41 -18.23 12.75
N ASN A 694 29.27 -18.41 13.75
CA ASN A 694 30.10 -17.35 14.34
C ASN A 694 29.29 -16.13 14.83
N LEU A 695 28.15 -16.37 15.50
CA LEU A 695 27.42 -15.28 16.17
C LEU A 695 28.29 -14.68 17.27
N ASN A 696 28.48 -13.37 17.22
CA ASN A 696 29.18 -12.61 18.25
C ASN A 696 28.41 -11.32 18.58
N LEU A 697 28.34 -11.00 19.87
CA LEU A 697 27.70 -9.81 20.39
C LEU A 697 28.73 -8.94 21.11
N THR A 698 28.71 -7.64 20.84
CA THR A 698 29.41 -6.66 21.68
C THR A 698 28.47 -5.53 22.05
N LEU A 699 28.47 -5.13 23.32
CA LEU A 699 27.69 -3.99 23.80
C LEU A 699 28.64 -2.81 24.03
N GLN A 700 28.48 -1.74 23.26
CA GLN A 700 29.28 -0.51 23.38
C GLN A 700 28.41 0.70 23.14
N ASN A 701 28.52 1.73 24.00
CA ASN A 701 27.80 3.00 23.87
C ASN A 701 26.28 2.83 23.65
N ASP A 702 25.63 1.98 24.45
CA ASP A 702 24.20 1.63 24.34
C ASP A 702 23.78 1.08 22.97
N ILE A 703 24.71 0.44 22.26
CA ILE A 703 24.47 -0.27 21.00
C ILE A 703 24.96 -1.70 21.13
N ILE A 704 24.10 -2.65 20.79
CA ILE A 704 24.43 -4.06 20.64
C ILE A 704 24.86 -4.26 19.19
N GLU A 705 26.15 -4.49 18.98
CA GLU A 705 26.69 -4.90 17.68
C GLU A 705 26.60 -6.42 17.57
N VAL A 706 25.86 -6.89 16.56
CA VAL A 706 25.64 -8.31 16.27
C VAL A 706 26.42 -8.63 15.01
N THR A 707 27.33 -9.60 15.06
CA THR A 707 28.02 -10.10 13.86
C THR A 707 27.75 -11.59 13.67
N VAL A 708 27.53 -12.00 12.42
CA VAL A 708 27.19 -13.38 12.06
C VAL A 708 27.75 -13.71 10.68
N SER A 709 28.24 -14.92 10.51
CA SER A 709 28.69 -15.43 9.20
C SER A 709 27.57 -16.23 8.55
N VAL A 710 27.30 -15.97 7.28
CA VAL A 710 26.37 -16.74 6.44
C VAL A 710 27.15 -17.34 5.28
N THR A 711 27.04 -18.64 5.07
CA THR A 711 27.69 -19.37 3.98
C THR A 711 26.64 -20.03 3.12
N ASN A 712 26.72 -19.90 1.80
CA ASN A 712 25.90 -20.71 0.90
C ASN A 712 26.44 -22.14 0.90
N SER A 713 25.75 -23.05 1.57
CA SER A 713 26.10 -24.47 1.70
C SER A 713 25.46 -25.33 0.59
N GLY A 714 24.63 -24.75 -0.26
CA GLY A 714 24.01 -25.43 -1.38
C GLY A 714 24.84 -25.39 -2.66
N SER A 715 24.27 -25.92 -3.74
CA SER A 715 24.96 -26.10 -5.03
C SER A 715 24.66 -25.02 -6.06
N ILE A 716 23.81 -24.04 -5.74
CA ILE A 716 23.37 -22.98 -6.66
C ILE A 716 23.51 -21.62 -5.95
N ALA A 717 23.85 -20.58 -6.70
CA ALA A 717 23.90 -19.24 -6.15
C ALA A 717 22.52 -18.77 -5.64
N GLY A 718 22.49 -17.98 -4.59
CA GLY A 718 21.24 -17.47 -4.03
C GLY A 718 21.44 -16.38 -3.00
N LYS A 719 20.33 -15.78 -2.59
CA LYS A 719 20.26 -14.78 -1.51
C LYS A 719 19.51 -15.39 -0.33
N GLU A 720 19.98 -15.09 0.88
CA GLU A 720 19.32 -15.40 2.15
C GLU A 720 18.96 -14.12 2.92
N VAL A 721 17.84 -14.17 3.64
CA VAL A 721 17.36 -13.13 4.54
C VAL A 721 17.71 -13.53 5.97
N LEU A 722 18.49 -12.71 6.65
CA LEU A 722 18.80 -12.86 8.06
C LEU A 722 17.85 -11.98 8.88
N GLN A 723 17.18 -12.59 9.85
CA GLN A 723 16.19 -11.96 10.73
C GLN A 723 16.73 -11.99 12.15
N VAL A 724 16.78 -10.82 12.80
CA VAL A 724 17.28 -10.68 14.17
C VAL A 724 16.14 -10.34 15.11
N TYR A 725 15.84 -11.27 15.99
CA TYR A 725 14.81 -11.19 17.01
C TYR A 725 15.43 -10.98 18.40
N THR A 726 14.67 -10.38 19.30
CA THR A 726 15.05 -10.29 20.71
C THR A 726 13.99 -10.92 21.59
N SER A 727 14.42 -11.68 22.59
CA SER A 727 13.57 -12.29 23.60
C SER A 727 14.04 -11.91 25.01
N LYS A 728 13.10 -11.79 25.95
CA LYS A 728 13.38 -11.61 27.39
C LYS A 728 12.58 -12.62 28.19
N THR A 729 13.23 -13.71 28.61
CA THR A 729 12.57 -14.84 29.28
C THR A 729 12.24 -14.58 30.75
N ASP A 730 12.96 -13.67 31.41
CA ASP A 730 12.75 -13.24 32.80
C ASP A 730 11.94 -11.93 32.91
N THR A 731 11.19 -11.60 31.87
CA THR A 731 10.32 -10.40 31.80
C THR A 731 9.34 -10.36 32.98
N LYS A 732 9.18 -9.19 33.60
CA LYS A 732 8.22 -8.96 34.70
C LYS A 732 6.91 -8.35 34.22
N ILE A 733 6.87 -7.93 32.96
CA ILE A 733 5.69 -7.45 32.28
C ILE A 733 5.20 -8.51 31.29
N ASP A 734 3.94 -8.37 30.90
CA ASP A 734 3.42 -9.12 29.77
C ASP A 734 4.04 -8.62 28.46
N ARG A 735 4.66 -9.53 27.69
CA ARG A 735 5.41 -9.23 26.45
C ARG A 735 5.30 -10.42 25.47
N PRO A 736 5.40 -10.17 24.14
CA PRO A 736 5.64 -11.22 23.16
C PRO A 736 6.89 -12.05 23.49
N LEU A 737 6.88 -13.32 23.11
CA LEU A 737 8.04 -14.19 23.35
C LEU A 737 9.30 -13.69 22.64
N LYS A 738 9.13 -13.08 21.47
CA LYS A 738 10.19 -12.43 20.69
C LYS A 738 9.60 -11.35 19.79
N GLU A 739 10.45 -10.41 19.42
CA GLU A 739 10.12 -9.30 18.53
C GLU A 739 11.25 -9.10 17.52
N LEU A 740 10.91 -8.92 16.24
CA LEU A 740 11.86 -8.55 15.21
C LEU A 740 12.45 -7.17 15.54
N ARG A 741 13.78 -7.04 15.52
CA ARG A 741 14.48 -5.76 15.73
C ARG A 741 15.14 -5.23 14.47
N THR A 742 15.68 -6.12 13.64
CA THR A 742 16.32 -5.75 12.38
C THR A 742 16.43 -6.98 11.48
N PHE A 743 16.73 -6.73 10.21
CA PHE A 743 16.93 -7.76 9.21
C PHE A 743 17.88 -7.25 8.14
N THR A 744 18.41 -8.17 7.34
CA THR A 744 19.07 -7.81 6.08
C THR A 744 18.94 -8.95 5.10
N LYS A 745 19.12 -8.63 3.81
CA LYS A 745 19.27 -9.61 2.77
C LYS A 745 20.68 -9.58 2.25
N THR A 746 21.27 -10.76 2.13
CA THR A 746 22.59 -10.93 1.54
C THR A 746 22.58 -10.53 0.06
N LYS A 747 23.76 -10.17 -0.46
CA LYS A 747 24.00 -10.26 -1.91
C LYS A 747 23.83 -11.72 -2.38
N SER A 748 23.77 -11.95 -3.69
CA SER A 748 23.82 -13.32 -4.19
C SER A 748 25.17 -13.94 -3.84
N LEU A 749 25.16 -15.03 -3.06
CA LEU A 749 26.33 -15.79 -2.67
C LEU A 749 26.45 -17.01 -3.60
N ASN A 750 27.63 -17.22 -4.18
CA ASN A 750 27.94 -18.45 -4.91
C ASN A 750 28.06 -19.64 -3.94
N PRO A 751 27.98 -20.90 -4.43
CA PRO A 751 28.29 -22.06 -3.60
C PRO A 751 29.62 -21.90 -2.86
N GLU A 752 29.64 -22.25 -1.57
CA GLU A 752 30.78 -22.11 -0.65
C GLU A 752 31.19 -20.65 -0.34
N GLU A 753 30.56 -19.64 -0.95
CA GLU A 753 30.82 -18.23 -0.62
C GLU A 753 30.23 -17.90 0.75
N ALA A 754 31.06 -17.29 1.59
CA ALA A 754 30.68 -16.79 2.90
C ALA A 754 30.67 -15.26 2.94
N ALA A 755 29.76 -14.69 3.72
CA ALA A 755 29.71 -13.28 4.03
C ALA A 755 29.56 -13.08 5.54
N THR A 756 30.24 -12.07 6.09
CA THR A 756 30.01 -11.62 7.46
C THR A 756 29.05 -10.44 7.43
N ILE A 757 27.95 -10.57 8.17
CA ILE A 757 26.90 -9.58 8.29
C ILE A 757 27.00 -8.94 9.67
N SER A 758 26.79 -7.62 9.74
CA SER A 758 26.82 -6.85 10.99
C SER A 758 25.54 -6.05 11.14
N PHE A 759 24.96 -6.09 12.34
CA PHE A 759 23.80 -5.30 12.73
C PHE A 759 24.13 -4.42 13.93
N LYS A 760 23.41 -3.30 14.04
CA LYS A 760 23.47 -2.41 15.19
C LYS A 760 22.08 -2.25 15.76
N ILE A 761 21.89 -2.68 17.00
CA ILE A 761 20.62 -2.56 17.72
C ILE A 761 20.83 -1.59 18.88
N PRO A 762 20.30 -0.36 18.81
CA PRO A 762 20.29 0.53 19.96
C PRO A 762 19.55 -0.14 21.12
N VAL A 763 20.09 -0.08 22.33
CA VAL A 763 19.47 -0.64 23.53
C VAL A 763 18.08 -0.04 23.77
N SER A 764 17.86 1.22 23.35
CA SER A 764 16.55 1.87 23.40
C SER A 764 15.46 1.11 22.61
N GLU A 765 15.80 0.38 21.56
CA GLU A 765 14.84 -0.42 20.77
C GLU A 765 14.39 -1.70 21.50
N LEU A 766 14.97 -2.04 22.66
CA LEU A 766 14.51 -3.12 23.55
C LEU A 766 13.42 -2.68 24.53
N SER A 767 13.07 -1.39 24.50
CA SER A 767 12.09 -0.79 25.41
C SER A 767 10.67 -1.25 25.09
N TYR A 768 9.81 -1.18 26.09
CA TYR A 768 8.35 -1.30 25.94
C TYR A 768 7.69 0.01 26.34
N TRP A 769 6.45 0.22 25.89
CA TRP A 769 5.67 1.36 26.34
C TRP A 769 4.97 1.05 27.66
N SER A 770 5.28 1.81 28.71
CA SER A 770 4.65 1.68 30.02
C SER A 770 3.51 2.69 30.14
N GLU A 771 2.27 2.20 30.09
CA GLU A 771 1.08 3.07 30.19
C GLU A 771 0.99 3.79 31.54
N GLU A 772 1.34 3.12 32.64
CA GLU A 772 1.42 3.71 33.99
C GLU A 772 2.34 4.94 34.03
N ALA A 773 3.43 4.91 33.27
CA ALA A 773 4.44 5.96 33.25
C ALA A 773 4.33 6.90 32.06
N SER A 774 3.45 6.59 31.10
CA SER A 774 3.29 7.24 29.80
C SER A 774 4.63 7.50 29.08
N GLN A 775 5.53 6.52 29.10
CA GLN A 775 6.86 6.62 28.46
C GLN A 775 7.43 5.24 28.12
N TRP A 776 8.42 5.23 27.22
CA TRP A 776 9.24 4.06 26.96
C TRP A 776 10.09 3.69 28.18
N ARG A 777 10.07 2.42 28.58
CA ARG A 777 10.89 1.87 29.66
C ARG A 777 11.67 0.66 29.18
N LEU A 778 12.85 0.49 29.76
CA LEU A 778 13.73 -0.64 29.51
C LEU A 778 13.75 -1.52 30.75
N GLU A 779 13.47 -2.82 30.61
CA GLU A 779 13.68 -3.78 31.69
C GLU A 779 15.13 -4.27 31.65
N LYS A 780 15.91 -3.95 32.68
CA LYS A 780 17.29 -4.42 32.81
C LYS A 780 17.38 -5.95 32.93
N GLY A 781 18.58 -6.47 32.74
CA GLY A 781 18.91 -7.90 32.85
C GLY A 781 19.20 -8.53 31.51
N LEU A 782 19.02 -9.85 31.44
CA LEU A 782 19.43 -10.66 30.30
C LEU A 782 18.43 -10.55 29.15
N TYR A 783 18.93 -10.35 27.94
CA TYR A 783 18.18 -10.43 26.68
C TYR A 783 18.84 -11.46 25.78
N SER A 784 18.04 -12.30 25.13
CA SER A 784 18.51 -13.23 24.12
C SER A 784 18.40 -12.60 22.73
N ILE A 785 19.53 -12.49 22.03
CA ILE A 785 19.61 -12.06 20.63
C ILE A 785 19.57 -13.31 19.76
N GLN A 786 18.50 -13.45 18.98
CA GLN A 786 18.20 -14.63 18.16
C GLN A 786 18.35 -14.28 16.69
N VAL A 787 19.16 -15.04 15.96
CA VAL A 787 19.37 -14.88 14.51
C VAL A 787 18.84 -16.12 13.80
N GLY A 788 17.93 -15.90 12.86
CA GLY A 788 17.27 -16.95 12.09
C GLY A 788 16.97 -16.55 10.66
N THR A 789 16.36 -17.49 9.93
CA THR A 789 15.91 -17.33 8.54
C THR A 789 14.37 -17.37 8.43
N SER A 790 13.69 -17.52 9.58
CA SER A 790 12.24 -17.37 9.82
C SER A 790 12.03 -17.16 11.33
N SER A 791 10.86 -16.62 11.73
CA SER A 791 10.53 -16.49 13.15
C SER A 791 10.55 -17.81 13.90
N ARG A 792 10.29 -18.95 13.23
CA ARG A 792 10.33 -20.30 13.81
C ARG A 792 11.52 -21.14 13.34
N ASP A 793 12.51 -20.54 12.69
CA ASP A 793 13.78 -21.16 12.32
C ASP A 793 14.95 -20.31 12.83
N ILE A 794 15.20 -20.41 14.14
CA ILE A 794 16.28 -19.71 14.83
C ILE A 794 17.52 -20.59 14.80
N ALA A 795 18.54 -20.16 14.06
CA ALA A 795 19.78 -20.92 13.90
C ALA A 795 20.77 -20.67 15.05
N LEU A 796 20.87 -19.42 15.51
CA LEU A 796 21.84 -19.00 16.53
C LEU A 796 21.17 -18.11 17.57
N SER A 797 21.58 -18.25 18.82
CA SER A 797 21.16 -17.38 19.92
C SER A 797 22.34 -17.09 20.83
N MET A 798 22.44 -15.86 21.32
CA MET A 798 23.42 -15.47 22.32
C MET A 798 22.81 -14.41 23.23
N ASP A 799 23.11 -14.51 24.52
CA ASP A 799 22.56 -13.59 25.50
C ASP A 799 23.47 -12.37 25.72
N VAL A 800 22.86 -11.23 26.02
CA VAL A 800 23.53 -9.98 26.38
C VAL A 800 22.87 -9.39 27.62
N GLU A 801 23.68 -8.95 28.58
CA GLU A 801 23.21 -8.33 29.82
C GLU A 801 23.12 -6.80 29.65
N ILE A 802 21.94 -6.26 29.94
CA ILE A 802 21.62 -4.84 29.84
C ILE A 802 21.51 -4.24 31.25
N ASN A 803 22.39 -3.28 31.55
CA ASN A 803 22.64 -2.78 32.91
C ASN A 803 21.85 -1.52 33.32
#